data_AF-A8MKM5-F1
#
_entry.id   AF-A8MKM5-F1
#
_cell.length_a   1.000
_cell.length_b   1.000
_cell.length_c   1.000
_cell.angle_alpha   90.00
_cell.angle_beta   90.00
_cell.angle_gamma   90.00
#
_symmetry.space_group_name_H-M   'P 1'
#
loop_
_entity.id
_entity.type
_entity.pdbx_description
1 polymer ?
#
loop_
_entity_poly.entity_id
_entity_poly.type
_entity_poly.pdbx_seq_one_letter_code
_entity_poly.pdbx_strand_id
1 'polypeptide(L)'
;MNGKLKKQIIWMLIIILLTFSIFTIFYKGFEINIGSSNMLTEKEKEWLQEKGTLIYGADRSAPPLRFQDEADGQYKGVLIDYFNAMSVEIGTKIELYPMLWEDALEGLAQGETDICDMFPSKERGKHYLFSKPIYNLRSVLAVKETEENIMDLDDLNGRIIALQKGDYASEYIKENYPNIIQHHVADLGEALSLLAEGKADATLGDEPVIFHHLQKQELKNKIKIIDKPVYEKQVVLAVPKSKPELISILNKGIDSLHEKDTMVKIQQKWFGLSTPIVNSLDTEKLKGYFTMIGIAFISAFLLMMGWSTSLKKQVVIRTKELEDSRNDLQIVFDGMKEYMIVLDRRGNIVNINRAFLDYLGKDKNQVIGMQWNQCLEAFSTVDFNGILNKTLQSACHHQSERYIQNSIYKIDAHPLKDIDEDIKNVLILMNDVTGEQISKRQILQANKMMAIGELAAGIAHEIRNPLGIVRNHSFIIRGYSEENPLISKSLEYIDSAIDRASKIIDNLLNFSRISDNVTELVDINLFIHSIVELQCKYMQKNGITYEINCEKGYSAITNQESLKHILINLISNAIDATPRGGKITINVYPHNQGMVIECVDTGEGIDPKDIERIFNPFYTTKGPGKGTGLGLYIAYNEVKKLKGDIEVESKIHKGTKFKIYIPSVKAGM
;
A
#
# COMPACT_ATOMS: atom_id res chain seq x y z
N MET A 1 -23.47 -27.09 3.72
CA MET A 1 -22.33 -26.73 4.59
C MET A 1 -21.24 -27.78 4.42
N ASN A 2 -20.06 -27.39 3.93
CA ASN A 2 -19.01 -28.30 3.46
C ASN A 2 -18.52 -29.25 4.58
N GLY A 3 -18.42 -30.56 4.32
CA GLY A 3 -18.07 -31.58 5.33
C GLY A 3 -16.73 -31.33 6.05
N LYS A 4 -15.78 -30.63 5.39
CA LYS A 4 -14.53 -30.16 6.00
C LYS A 4 -14.75 -29.12 7.10
N LEU A 5 -15.71 -28.21 6.94
CA LEU A 5 -16.00 -27.16 7.92
C LEU A 5 -16.62 -27.76 9.19
N LYS A 6 -17.50 -28.76 9.04
CA LYS A 6 -18.11 -29.47 10.16
C LYS A 6 -17.06 -30.25 10.97
N LYS A 7 -16.11 -30.90 10.29
CA LYS A 7 -15.01 -31.65 10.93
C LYS A 7 -14.05 -30.72 11.69
N GLN A 8 -13.78 -29.52 11.17
CA GLN A 8 -12.96 -28.50 11.84
C GLN A 8 -13.66 -27.94 13.10
N ILE A 9 -14.97 -27.70 13.04
CA ILE A 9 -15.74 -27.24 14.20
C ILE A 9 -15.76 -28.31 15.31
N ILE A 10 -15.89 -29.59 14.95
CA ILE A 10 -15.87 -30.70 15.93
C ILE A 10 -14.50 -30.81 16.61
N TRP A 11 -13.41 -30.79 15.84
CA TRP A 11 -12.06 -30.82 16.42
C TRP A 11 -11.78 -29.62 17.33
N MET A 12 -12.31 -28.45 16.99
CA MET A 12 -12.19 -27.26 17.80
C MET A 12 -12.97 -27.37 19.12
N LEU A 13 -14.21 -27.90 19.09
CA LEU A 13 -14.99 -28.16 20.30
C LEU A 13 -14.28 -29.16 21.21
N ILE A 14 -13.64 -30.19 20.65
CA ILE A 14 -12.85 -31.18 21.40
C ILE A 14 -11.63 -30.51 22.06
N ILE A 15 -10.91 -29.63 21.36
CA ILE A 15 -9.76 -28.91 21.93
C ILE A 15 -10.20 -27.99 23.07
N ILE A 16 -11.31 -27.26 22.90
CA ILE A 16 -11.87 -26.40 23.96
C ILE A 16 -12.30 -27.22 25.19
N LEU A 17 -12.94 -28.38 24.97
CA LEU A 17 -13.32 -29.28 26.05
C LEU A 17 -12.10 -29.87 26.78
N LEU A 18 -11.04 -30.22 26.04
CA LEU A 18 -9.78 -30.72 26.60
C LEU A 18 -9.05 -29.64 27.39
N THR A 19 -8.95 -28.41 26.89
CA THR A 19 -8.29 -27.32 27.62
C THR A 19 -9.10 -26.92 28.85
N PHE A 20 -10.43 -26.89 28.76
CA PHE A 20 -11.30 -26.67 29.92
C PHE A 20 -11.20 -27.81 30.94
N SER A 21 -11.09 -29.06 30.49
CA SER A 21 -10.90 -30.22 31.36
C SER A 21 -9.53 -30.21 32.04
N ILE A 22 -8.46 -29.90 31.32
CA ILE A 22 -7.11 -29.75 31.88
C ILE A 22 -7.09 -28.59 32.88
N PHE A 23 -7.73 -27.47 32.55
CA PHE A 23 -7.85 -26.32 33.44
C PHE A 23 -8.63 -26.66 34.71
N THR A 24 -9.74 -27.39 34.62
CA THR A 24 -10.51 -27.82 35.79
C THR A 24 -9.79 -28.87 36.63
N ILE A 25 -9.00 -29.75 36.01
CA ILE A 25 -8.12 -30.71 36.72
C ILE A 25 -7.00 -29.95 37.44
N PHE A 26 -6.37 -28.97 36.80
CA PHE A 26 -5.38 -28.10 37.45
C PHE A 26 -6.00 -27.25 38.55
N TYR A 27 -7.21 -26.73 38.35
CA TYR A 27 -7.95 -25.95 39.35
C TYR A 27 -8.30 -26.79 40.58
N LYS A 28 -8.85 -28.00 40.38
CA LYS A 28 -9.09 -28.95 41.47
C LYS A 28 -7.80 -29.43 42.12
N GLY A 29 -6.75 -29.68 41.34
CA GLY A 29 -5.44 -30.07 41.87
C GLY A 29 -4.79 -28.95 42.70
N PHE A 30 -5.09 -27.69 42.38
CA PHE A 30 -4.65 -26.52 43.14
C PHE A 30 -5.50 -26.29 44.41
N GLU A 31 -6.82 -26.53 44.37
CA GLU A 31 -7.67 -26.55 45.58
C GLU A 31 -7.29 -27.69 46.55
N ILE A 32 -7.02 -28.89 46.04
CA ILE A 32 -6.71 -30.07 46.86
C ILE A 32 -5.35 -29.92 47.58
N ASN A 33 -4.42 -29.10 47.06
CA ASN A 33 -3.12 -28.85 47.70
C ASN A 33 -3.08 -27.64 48.64
N ILE A 34 -4.16 -26.84 48.71
CA ILE A 34 -4.25 -25.68 49.62
C ILE A 34 -5.24 -25.96 50.77
N GLY A 35 -6.11 -26.96 50.64
CA GLY A 35 -6.91 -27.47 51.75
C GLY A 35 -6.27 -28.68 52.43
N SER A 36 -5.11 -28.53 53.09
CA SER A 36 -4.78 -29.48 54.16
C SER A 36 -5.90 -29.34 55.19
N SER A 37 -6.65 -30.40 55.50
CA SER A 37 -7.74 -30.29 56.45
C SER A 37 -7.24 -29.67 57.75
N ASN A 38 -7.76 -28.50 58.13
CA ASN A 38 -7.48 -27.87 59.44
C ASN A 38 -7.98 -28.68 60.63
N MET A 39 -8.60 -29.83 60.37
CA MET A 39 -9.02 -30.77 61.38
C MET A 39 -7.84 -31.56 61.94
N LEU A 40 -7.81 -31.69 63.27
CA LEU A 40 -6.93 -32.61 63.98
C LEU A 40 -7.21 -34.04 63.51
N THR A 41 -6.14 -34.77 63.23
CA THR A 41 -6.18 -36.20 62.93
C THR A 41 -6.55 -36.98 64.20
N GLU A 42 -7.09 -38.19 64.05
CA GLU A 42 -7.46 -39.00 65.22
C GLU A 42 -6.26 -39.27 66.14
N LYS A 43 -5.05 -39.46 65.58
CA LYS A 43 -3.81 -39.61 66.36
C LYS A 43 -3.46 -38.37 67.20
N GLU A 44 -3.67 -37.17 66.65
CA GLU A 44 -3.41 -35.92 67.37
C GLU A 44 -4.44 -35.70 68.49
N LYS A 45 -5.71 -36.10 68.26
CA LYS A 45 -6.75 -36.04 69.29
C LYS A 45 -6.47 -37.02 70.44
N GLU A 46 -6.06 -38.24 70.12
CA GLU A 46 -5.64 -39.24 71.13
C GLU A 46 -4.45 -38.73 71.95
N TRP A 47 -3.44 -38.15 71.30
CA TRP A 47 -2.28 -37.57 71.97
C TRP A 47 -2.67 -36.42 72.93
N LEU A 48 -3.57 -35.53 72.51
CA LEU A 48 -4.07 -34.45 73.37
C LEU A 48 -4.87 -34.98 74.57
N GLN A 49 -5.66 -36.05 74.39
CA GLN A 49 -6.39 -36.69 75.48
C GLN A 49 -5.45 -37.34 76.50
N GLU A 50 -4.37 -37.99 76.04
CA GLU A 50 -3.36 -38.60 76.91
C GLU A 50 -2.54 -37.54 77.67
N LYS A 51 -2.12 -36.49 76.97
CA LYS A 51 -1.34 -35.39 77.55
C LYS A 51 -2.16 -34.54 78.53
N GLY A 52 -3.45 -34.37 78.28
CA GLY A 52 -4.34 -33.55 79.11
C GLY A 52 -4.09 -32.06 78.91
N THR A 53 -3.85 -31.33 80.00
CA THR A 53 -3.66 -29.87 79.97
C THR A 53 -2.30 -29.48 79.37
N LEU A 54 -2.31 -28.50 78.47
CA LEU A 54 -1.08 -27.90 77.93
C LEU A 54 -0.68 -26.68 78.77
N ILE A 55 0.62 -26.53 79.02
CA ILE A 55 1.18 -25.44 79.82
C ILE A 55 1.89 -24.44 78.90
N TYR A 56 1.37 -23.23 78.82
CA TYR A 56 2.06 -22.10 78.18
C TYR A 56 2.78 -21.28 79.25
N GLY A 57 4.11 -21.30 79.18
CA GLY A 57 4.99 -20.53 80.04
C GLY A 57 5.46 -19.29 79.32
N ALA A 58 5.24 -18.11 79.91
CA ALA A 58 5.68 -16.88 79.30
C ALA A 58 5.89 -15.75 80.30
N ASP A 59 6.58 -14.72 79.83
CA ASP A 59 6.97 -13.59 80.66
C ASP A 59 5.76 -12.92 81.35
N ARG A 60 5.93 -12.59 82.62
CA ARG A 60 4.96 -11.86 83.44
C ARG A 60 4.92 -10.35 83.17
N SER A 61 5.92 -9.79 82.48
CA SER A 61 6.11 -8.32 82.37
C SER A 61 6.37 -7.83 80.92
N ALA A 62 5.45 -8.14 79.99
CA ALA A 62 5.53 -7.68 78.59
C ALA A 62 4.20 -7.08 78.06
N PRO A 63 3.65 -6.02 78.67
CA PRO A 63 2.41 -5.39 78.21
C PRO A 63 2.58 -4.69 76.85
N PRO A 64 1.60 -4.69 75.91
CA PRO A 64 0.29 -5.32 75.98
C PRO A 64 0.27 -6.76 75.45
N LEU A 65 1.42 -7.37 75.15
CA LEU A 65 1.51 -8.72 74.58
C LEU A 65 1.07 -9.78 75.60
N ARG A 66 1.68 -9.76 76.79
CA ARG A 66 1.41 -10.65 77.92
C ARG A 66 1.95 -10.02 79.21
N PHE A 67 1.10 -9.84 80.21
CA PHE A 67 1.50 -9.21 81.47
C PHE A 67 0.54 -9.55 82.60
N GLN A 68 1.05 -9.56 83.82
CA GLN A 68 0.23 -9.63 85.01
C GLN A 68 -0.22 -8.23 85.40
N ASP A 69 -1.54 -7.99 85.39
CA ASP A 69 -2.11 -6.69 85.72
C ASP A 69 -1.92 -6.41 87.23
N GLU A 70 -1.30 -5.27 87.55
CA GLU A 70 -1.03 -4.86 88.93
C GLU A 70 -2.32 -4.59 89.72
N ALA A 71 -3.43 -4.25 89.04
CA ALA A 71 -4.69 -3.86 89.69
C ALA A 71 -5.53 -5.05 90.17
N ASP A 72 -5.57 -6.15 89.42
CA ASP A 72 -6.38 -7.33 89.75
C ASP A 72 -5.59 -8.65 89.81
N GLY A 73 -4.29 -8.61 89.53
CA GLY A 73 -3.39 -9.77 89.56
C GLY A 73 -3.61 -10.77 88.43
N GLN A 74 -4.52 -10.49 87.48
CA GLN A 74 -4.83 -11.41 86.39
C GLN A 74 -3.80 -11.32 85.26
N TYR A 75 -3.57 -12.44 84.59
CA TYR A 75 -2.71 -12.49 83.42
C TYR A 75 -3.49 -12.10 82.16
N LYS A 76 -3.08 -11.00 81.51
CA LYS A 76 -3.78 -10.38 80.38
C LYS A 76 -2.84 -10.10 79.22
N GLY A 77 -3.39 -9.97 78.01
CA GLY A 77 -2.65 -9.55 76.82
C GLY A 77 -3.15 -10.19 75.54
N VAL A 78 -2.57 -9.78 74.42
CA VAL A 78 -2.87 -10.32 73.07
C VAL A 78 -2.70 -11.83 73.02
N LEU A 79 -1.59 -12.34 73.58
CA LEU A 79 -1.28 -13.76 73.55
C LEU A 79 -2.21 -14.58 74.43
N ILE A 80 -2.69 -14.00 75.53
CA ILE A 80 -3.68 -14.64 76.40
C ILE A 80 -4.98 -14.88 75.64
N ASP A 81 -5.46 -13.88 74.90
CA ASP A 81 -6.63 -14.02 74.05
C ASP A 81 -6.39 -15.01 72.89
N TYR A 82 -5.17 -15.07 72.33
CA TYR A 82 -4.79 -16.06 71.31
C TYR A 82 -4.87 -17.48 71.85
N PHE A 83 -4.27 -17.77 73.00
CA PHE A 83 -4.30 -19.11 73.57
C PHE A 83 -5.68 -19.52 74.07
N ASN A 84 -6.46 -18.58 74.59
CA ASN A 84 -7.87 -18.85 74.93
C ASN A 84 -8.68 -19.24 73.69
N ALA A 85 -8.51 -18.53 72.56
CA ALA A 85 -9.15 -18.90 71.31
C ALA A 85 -8.61 -20.23 70.75
N MET A 86 -7.29 -20.43 70.81
CA MET A 86 -6.62 -21.66 70.36
C MET A 86 -7.09 -22.88 71.14
N SER A 87 -7.28 -22.75 72.45
CA SER A 87 -7.79 -23.80 73.34
C SER A 87 -9.17 -24.31 72.88
N VAL A 88 -10.03 -23.40 72.39
CA VAL A 88 -11.34 -23.74 71.82
C VAL A 88 -11.18 -24.49 70.49
N GLU A 89 -10.25 -24.05 69.63
CA GLU A 89 -10.03 -24.67 68.32
C GLU A 89 -9.43 -26.08 68.40
N ILE A 90 -8.45 -26.29 69.28
CA ILE A 90 -7.80 -27.59 69.46
C ILE A 90 -8.55 -28.49 70.44
N GLY A 91 -9.58 -27.96 71.12
CA GLY A 91 -10.42 -28.71 72.06
C GLY A 91 -9.71 -29.15 73.34
N THR A 92 -8.60 -28.51 73.72
CA THR A 92 -7.77 -28.86 74.88
C THR A 92 -7.48 -27.62 75.71
N LYS A 93 -7.56 -27.73 77.04
CA LYS A 93 -7.29 -26.62 77.95
C LYS A 93 -5.80 -26.24 77.90
N ILE A 94 -5.54 -24.94 77.71
CA ILE A 94 -4.19 -24.37 77.79
C ILE A 94 -4.13 -23.51 79.07
N GLU A 95 -3.30 -23.90 80.02
CA GLU A 95 -3.04 -23.13 81.24
C GLU A 95 -1.88 -22.15 81.02
N LEU A 96 -2.11 -20.91 81.44
CA LEU A 96 -1.24 -19.77 81.17
C LEU A 96 -0.59 -19.36 82.49
N TYR A 97 0.72 -19.54 82.61
CA TYR A 97 1.45 -19.24 83.85
C TYR A 97 2.39 -18.05 83.65
N PRO A 98 2.18 -16.92 84.36
CA PRO A 98 3.13 -15.82 84.37
C PRO A 98 4.36 -16.21 85.20
N MET A 99 5.55 -16.14 84.59
CA MET A 99 6.83 -16.43 85.24
C MET A 99 7.91 -15.46 84.75
N LEU A 100 9.13 -15.54 85.31
CA LEU A 100 10.27 -14.84 84.70
C LEU A 100 10.61 -15.50 83.36
N TRP A 101 11.03 -14.71 82.38
CA TRP A 101 11.33 -15.23 81.05
C TRP A 101 12.42 -16.31 81.06
N GLU A 102 13.42 -16.19 81.93
CA GLU A 102 14.45 -17.21 82.12
C GLU A 102 13.85 -18.53 82.61
N ASP A 103 12.99 -18.49 83.63
CA ASP A 103 12.29 -19.66 84.17
C ASP A 103 11.40 -20.31 83.10
N ALA A 104 10.79 -19.52 82.20
CA ALA A 104 9.99 -20.05 81.10
C ALA A 104 10.85 -20.85 80.10
N LEU A 105 12.04 -20.34 79.77
CA LEU A 105 12.97 -21.03 78.88
C LEU A 105 13.57 -22.29 79.53
N GLU A 106 13.91 -22.23 80.81
CA GLU A 106 14.39 -23.39 81.56
C GLU A 106 13.29 -24.45 81.68
N GLY A 107 12.07 -24.04 82.03
CA GLY A 107 10.91 -24.92 82.08
C GLY A 107 10.60 -25.57 80.72
N LEU A 108 10.79 -24.85 79.61
CA LEU A 108 10.60 -25.41 78.27
C LEU A 108 11.70 -26.42 77.92
N ALA A 109 12.95 -26.13 78.28
CA ALA A 109 14.07 -27.04 78.07
C ALA A 109 13.92 -28.35 78.88
N GLN A 110 13.39 -28.24 80.10
CA GLN A 110 13.13 -29.38 81.00
C GLN A 110 11.80 -30.10 80.68
N GLY A 111 10.93 -29.47 79.88
CA GLY A 111 9.64 -30.01 79.48
C GLY A 111 8.52 -29.83 80.52
N GLU A 112 8.76 -28.99 81.54
CA GLU A 112 7.79 -28.54 82.55
C GLU A 112 6.73 -27.62 81.94
N THR A 113 7.13 -26.77 80.98
CA THR A 113 6.22 -26.04 80.10
C THR A 113 6.16 -26.73 78.75
N ASP A 114 5.01 -26.62 78.07
CA ASP A 114 4.79 -27.24 76.75
C ASP A 114 5.02 -26.25 75.62
N ILE A 115 4.76 -24.95 75.84
CA ILE A 115 4.75 -23.91 74.81
C ILE A 115 5.33 -22.61 75.36
N CYS A 116 6.20 -21.96 74.58
CA CYS A 116 6.58 -20.55 74.76
C CYS A 116 6.51 -19.82 73.41
N ASP A 117 6.18 -18.53 73.41
CA ASP A 117 6.30 -17.67 72.23
C ASP A 117 7.69 -17.04 72.18
N MET A 118 8.37 -17.13 71.04
CA MET A 118 9.73 -16.62 70.94
C MET A 118 10.13 -16.29 69.50
N PHE A 119 11.18 -15.50 69.35
CA PHE A 119 11.87 -15.36 68.06
C PHE A 119 12.69 -16.63 67.75
N PRO A 120 12.58 -17.19 66.53
CA PRO A 120 13.39 -18.32 66.13
C PRO A 120 14.83 -17.89 65.82
N SER A 121 15.78 -18.70 66.28
CA SER A 121 17.20 -18.52 66.03
C SER A 121 17.89 -19.86 65.78
N LYS A 122 19.14 -19.82 65.27
CA LYS A 122 19.94 -21.04 65.06
C LYS A 122 20.23 -21.74 66.37
N GLU A 123 20.48 -21.01 67.44
CA GLU A 123 20.76 -21.58 68.75
C GLU A 123 19.51 -22.22 69.36
N ARG A 124 18.38 -21.52 69.35
CA ARG A 124 17.10 -22.02 69.87
C ARG A 124 16.61 -23.24 69.07
N GLY A 125 16.84 -23.28 67.75
CA GLY A 125 16.52 -24.43 66.91
C GLY A 125 17.31 -25.71 67.23
N LYS A 126 18.39 -25.63 68.00
CA LYS A 126 19.07 -26.82 68.54
C LYS A 126 18.23 -27.50 69.62
N HIS A 127 17.43 -26.75 70.37
CA HIS A 127 16.69 -27.22 71.54
C HIS A 127 15.18 -27.40 71.27
N TYR A 128 14.61 -26.57 70.39
CA TYR A 128 13.15 -26.47 70.18
C TYR A 128 12.73 -26.74 68.74
N LEU A 129 11.44 -27.03 68.57
CA LEU A 129 10.75 -27.03 67.28
C LEU A 129 9.84 -25.80 67.21
N PHE A 130 9.64 -25.24 66.01
CA PHE A 130 8.92 -23.99 65.82
C PHE A 130 7.64 -24.19 65.00
N SER A 131 6.57 -23.50 65.39
CA SER A 131 5.31 -23.44 64.66
C SER A 131 5.37 -22.47 63.47
N LYS A 132 4.25 -22.37 62.75
CA LYS A 132 3.92 -21.24 61.89
C LYS A 132 3.94 -19.93 62.70
N PRO A 133 4.28 -18.80 62.05
CA PRO A 133 4.33 -17.51 62.73
C PRO A 133 2.95 -17.07 63.22
N ILE A 134 2.90 -16.47 64.40
CA ILE A 134 1.65 -15.98 65.01
C ILE A 134 1.48 -14.47 64.90
N TYR A 135 2.58 -13.71 64.84
CA TYR A 135 2.59 -12.28 64.53
C TYR A 135 4.02 -11.82 64.19
N ASN A 136 4.14 -10.63 63.57
CA ASN A 136 5.43 -9.97 63.37
C ASN A 136 5.66 -8.96 64.48
N LEU A 137 6.90 -8.86 64.95
CA LEU A 137 7.28 -7.96 66.03
C LEU A 137 8.60 -7.27 65.68
N ARG A 138 8.61 -5.95 65.84
CA ARG A 138 9.78 -5.09 65.67
C ARG A 138 10.42 -4.80 67.02
N SER A 139 11.74 -4.97 67.09
CA SER A 139 12.55 -4.59 68.25
C SER A 139 13.26 -3.28 67.95
N VAL A 140 13.22 -2.34 68.91
CA VAL A 140 13.71 -0.98 68.77
C VAL A 140 14.69 -0.63 69.88
N LEU A 141 15.65 0.23 69.56
CA LEU A 141 16.61 0.75 70.52
C LEU A 141 15.98 1.91 71.28
N ALA A 142 16.07 1.88 72.60
CA ALA A 142 15.68 2.99 73.47
C ALA A 142 16.91 3.56 74.18
N VAL A 143 17.00 4.89 74.19
CA VAL A 143 18.09 5.67 74.79
C VAL A 143 17.51 6.80 75.63
N LYS A 144 18.32 7.46 76.46
CA LYS A 144 17.87 8.66 77.16
C LYS A 144 17.43 9.76 76.18
N GLU A 145 16.43 10.54 76.57
CA GLU A 145 15.93 11.68 75.78
C GLU A 145 17.08 12.63 75.39
N THR A 146 17.97 12.89 76.36
CA THR A 146 19.13 13.78 76.24
C THR A 146 20.31 13.21 75.44
N GLU A 147 20.27 11.95 75.02
CA GLU A 147 21.38 11.31 74.32
C GLU A 147 21.29 11.60 72.81
N GLU A 148 22.30 12.27 72.25
CA GLU A 148 22.35 12.66 70.82
C GLU A 148 23.32 11.83 69.99
N ASN A 149 24.19 11.03 70.62
CA ASN A 149 25.29 10.35 69.94
C ASN A 149 25.01 8.87 69.61
N ILE A 150 23.88 8.32 70.06
CA ILE A 150 23.50 6.93 69.82
C ILE A 150 22.32 6.92 68.85
N MET A 151 22.58 6.57 67.61
CA MET A 151 21.58 6.49 66.54
C MET A 151 21.34 5.06 66.06
N ASP A 152 22.26 4.13 66.33
CA ASP A 152 22.09 2.70 66.11
C ASP A 152 22.98 1.87 67.05
N LEU A 153 23.08 0.56 66.79
CA LEU A 153 23.89 -0.35 67.61
C LEU A 153 25.40 -0.19 67.40
N ASP A 154 25.86 0.38 66.28
CA ASP A 154 27.30 0.55 66.02
C ASP A 154 27.91 1.62 66.96
N ASP A 155 27.10 2.61 67.36
CA ASP A 155 27.48 3.68 68.29
C ASP A 155 27.65 3.21 69.75
N LEU A 156 27.25 1.97 70.07
CA LEU A 156 27.26 1.40 71.43
C LEU A 156 28.54 0.62 71.77
N ASN A 157 29.55 0.64 70.92
CA ASN A 157 30.82 -0.04 71.19
C ASN A 157 31.45 0.44 72.52
N GLY A 158 31.65 -0.50 73.45
CA GLY A 158 32.19 -0.21 74.80
C GLY A 158 31.20 0.43 75.78
N ARG A 159 29.93 0.64 75.39
CA ARG A 159 28.86 1.17 76.25
C ARG A 159 28.05 0.04 76.91
N ILE A 160 27.27 0.38 77.93
CA ILE A 160 26.46 -0.56 78.70
C ILE A 160 25.05 -0.60 78.13
N ILE A 161 24.61 -1.76 77.64
CA ILE A 161 23.23 -2.01 77.25
C ILE A 161 22.53 -2.87 78.31
N ALA A 162 21.42 -2.38 78.87
CA ALA A 162 20.58 -3.20 79.76
C ALA A 162 19.67 -4.09 78.90
N LEU A 163 19.68 -5.40 79.15
CA LEU A 163 18.90 -6.37 78.38
C LEU A 163 18.28 -7.42 79.30
N GLN A 164 17.07 -7.84 78.99
CA GLN A 164 16.44 -8.94 79.70
C GLN A 164 17.23 -10.24 79.50
N LYS A 165 17.49 -10.95 80.60
CA LYS A 165 18.23 -12.21 80.57
C LYS A 165 17.45 -13.28 79.78
N GLY A 166 18.13 -14.00 78.89
CA GLY A 166 17.53 -15.03 78.05
C GLY A 166 16.71 -14.53 76.86
N ASP A 167 16.50 -13.22 76.72
CA ASP A 167 15.79 -12.68 75.58
C ASP A 167 16.61 -12.76 74.27
N TYR A 168 15.93 -12.79 73.13
CA TYR A 168 16.55 -12.83 71.81
C TYR A 168 17.39 -11.57 71.54
N ALA A 169 17.06 -10.41 72.13
CA ALA A 169 17.90 -9.22 72.04
C ALA A 169 19.31 -9.47 72.60
N SER A 170 19.44 -10.21 73.70
CA SER A 170 20.75 -10.58 74.29
C SER A 170 21.55 -11.50 73.37
N GLU A 171 20.88 -12.49 72.76
CA GLU A 171 21.48 -13.38 71.77
C GLU A 171 21.94 -12.60 70.53
N TYR A 172 21.10 -11.71 70.00
CA TYR A 172 21.39 -10.88 68.83
C TYR A 172 22.60 -9.96 69.03
N ILE A 173 22.70 -9.30 70.19
CA ILE A 173 23.85 -8.44 70.52
C ILE A 173 25.12 -9.29 70.69
N LYS A 174 25.01 -10.46 71.34
CA LYS A 174 26.17 -11.35 71.55
C LYS A 174 26.74 -11.87 70.22
N GLU A 175 25.88 -12.19 69.25
CA GLU A 175 26.29 -12.69 67.94
C GLU A 175 26.82 -11.60 67.00
N ASN A 176 26.20 -10.42 66.98
CA ASN A 176 26.49 -9.39 65.97
C ASN A 176 27.38 -8.24 66.50
N TYR A 177 27.37 -7.98 67.81
CA TYR A 177 28.04 -6.83 68.44
C TYR A 177 28.76 -7.23 69.74
N PRO A 178 29.79 -8.08 69.69
CA PRO A 178 30.44 -8.66 70.87
C PRO A 178 31.17 -7.63 71.75
N ASN A 179 31.41 -6.41 71.24
CA ASN A 179 32.10 -5.34 71.95
C ASN A 179 31.17 -4.46 72.81
N ILE A 180 29.85 -4.72 72.79
CA ILE A 180 28.87 -4.03 73.64
C ILE A 180 28.79 -4.75 74.99
N ILE A 181 28.84 -3.99 76.10
CA ILE A 181 28.79 -4.55 77.46
C ILE A 181 27.32 -4.78 77.83
N GLN A 182 26.92 -6.06 77.96
CA GLN A 182 25.55 -6.40 78.35
C GLN A 182 25.38 -6.41 79.88
N HIS A 183 24.40 -5.67 80.38
CA HIS A 183 23.93 -5.74 81.76
C HIS A 183 22.58 -6.48 81.79
N HIS A 184 22.57 -7.68 82.35
CA HIS A 184 21.38 -8.52 82.37
C HIS A 184 20.43 -8.15 83.52
N VAL A 185 19.15 -8.00 83.20
CA VAL A 185 18.07 -7.71 84.15
C VAL A 185 16.96 -8.76 84.06
N ALA A 186 16.03 -8.76 85.03
CA ALA A 186 14.94 -9.73 85.08
C ALA A 186 13.84 -9.47 84.04
N ASP A 187 13.53 -8.21 83.77
CA ASP A 187 12.51 -7.80 82.80
C ASP A 187 12.83 -6.46 82.13
N LEU A 188 12.11 -6.16 81.04
CA LEU A 188 12.32 -4.94 80.26
C LEU A 188 11.96 -3.66 81.04
N GLY A 189 11.06 -3.76 82.02
CA GLY A 189 10.73 -2.64 82.92
C GLY A 189 11.92 -2.23 83.80
N GLU A 190 12.65 -3.21 84.32
CA GLU A 190 13.91 -3.00 85.04
C GLU A 190 14.99 -2.38 84.12
N ALA A 191 15.11 -2.86 82.88
CA ALA A 191 16.06 -2.30 81.91
C ALA A 191 15.78 -0.81 81.61
N LEU A 192 14.51 -0.45 81.41
CA LEU A 192 14.09 0.93 81.19
C LEU A 192 14.32 1.82 82.43
N SER A 193 14.14 1.27 83.64
CA SER A 193 14.45 1.97 84.88
C SER A 193 15.95 2.27 85.01
N LEU A 194 16.82 1.30 84.75
CA LEU A 194 18.28 1.49 84.75
C LEU A 194 18.73 2.52 83.70
N LEU A 195 18.09 2.51 82.53
CA LEU A 195 18.33 3.52 81.49
C LEU A 195 17.93 4.92 81.96
N ALA A 196 16.75 5.09 82.57
CA ALA A 196 16.30 6.38 83.11
C ALA A 196 17.23 6.90 84.22
N GLU A 197 17.75 6.01 85.07
CA GLU A 197 18.71 6.34 86.14
C GLU A 197 20.13 6.64 85.63
N GLY A 198 20.46 6.26 84.39
CA GLY A 198 21.82 6.40 83.83
C GLY A 198 22.81 5.35 84.23
N LYS A 199 22.33 4.19 84.69
CA LYS A 199 23.16 3.01 84.93
C LYS A 199 23.39 2.18 83.66
N ALA A 200 22.61 2.43 82.62
CA ALA A 200 22.81 1.91 81.27
C ALA A 200 22.70 3.04 80.23
N ASP A 201 23.39 2.90 79.10
CA ASP A 201 23.40 3.85 77.99
C ASP A 201 22.23 3.62 77.02
N ALA A 202 21.80 2.37 76.86
CA ALA A 202 20.67 1.99 76.02
C ALA A 202 19.97 0.71 76.53
N THR A 203 18.77 0.44 76.00
CA THR A 203 18.10 -0.86 76.10
C THR A 203 17.51 -1.24 74.74
N LEU A 204 17.44 -2.54 74.45
CA LEU A 204 16.80 -3.10 73.26
C LEU A 204 15.64 -3.97 73.70
N GLY A 205 14.48 -3.80 73.07
CA GLY A 205 13.29 -4.56 73.44
C GLY A 205 12.17 -4.39 72.41
N ASP A 206 11.07 -5.09 72.65
CA ASP A 206 9.93 -5.08 71.76
C ASP A 206 9.22 -3.72 71.79
N GLU A 207 9.00 -3.13 70.62
CA GLU A 207 8.48 -1.76 70.55
C GLU A 207 7.13 -1.57 71.26
N PRO A 208 6.11 -2.45 71.11
CA PRO A 208 4.85 -2.28 71.82
C PRO A 208 5.03 -2.28 73.34
N VAL A 209 6.03 -3.01 73.84
CA VAL A 209 6.35 -3.12 75.26
C VAL A 209 7.05 -1.87 75.77
N ILE A 210 8.08 -1.41 75.06
CA ILE A 210 8.76 -0.14 75.38
C ILE A 210 7.73 1.00 75.36
N PHE A 211 6.91 1.09 74.30
CA PHE A 211 5.91 2.14 74.17
C PHE A 211 4.89 2.14 75.33
N HIS A 212 4.45 0.96 75.77
CA HIS A 212 3.57 0.85 76.94
C HIS A 212 4.24 1.38 78.22
N HIS A 213 5.49 1.00 78.49
CA HIS A 213 6.22 1.49 79.67
C HIS A 213 6.50 3.00 79.62
N LEU A 214 6.75 3.57 78.44
CA LEU A 214 6.95 5.02 78.27
C LEU A 214 5.70 5.85 78.54
N GLN A 215 4.50 5.26 78.49
CA GLN A 215 3.26 5.96 78.86
C GLN A 215 3.13 6.17 80.38
N LYS A 216 3.84 5.39 81.22
CA LYS A 216 3.88 5.60 82.67
C LYS A 216 4.59 6.94 82.97
N GLN A 217 4.01 7.75 83.86
CA GLN A 217 4.46 9.14 84.11
C GLN A 217 5.94 9.25 84.53
N GLU A 218 6.52 8.21 85.12
CA GLU A 218 7.88 8.20 85.67
C GLU A 218 8.99 8.14 84.60
N LEU A 219 8.69 7.55 83.44
CA LEU A 219 9.61 7.34 82.31
C LEU A 219 9.32 8.29 81.13
N LYS A 220 8.12 8.88 81.13
CA LYS A 220 7.68 9.84 80.12
C LYS A 220 8.64 11.04 80.07
N ASN A 221 9.13 11.38 78.87
CA ASN A 221 10.10 12.44 78.58
C ASN A 221 11.53 12.21 79.10
N LYS A 222 11.88 11.03 79.61
CA LYS A 222 13.26 10.67 80.01
C LYS A 222 13.97 9.76 79.02
N ILE A 223 13.20 9.03 78.21
CA ILE A 223 13.67 8.01 77.27
C ILE A 223 12.98 8.26 75.93
N LYS A 224 13.75 8.15 74.85
CA LYS A 224 13.26 8.15 73.47
C LYS A 224 13.56 6.84 72.77
N ILE A 225 12.74 6.52 71.77
CA ILE A 225 12.90 5.37 70.88
C ILE A 225 13.59 5.85 69.60
N ILE A 226 14.59 5.10 69.15
CA ILE A 226 15.16 5.23 67.81
C ILE A 226 14.22 4.52 66.83
N ASP A 227 13.59 5.28 65.93
CA ASP A 227 12.50 4.80 65.06
C ASP A 227 12.93 3.66 64.10
N LYS A 228 14.22 3.60 63.76
CA LYS A 228 14.77 2.50 62.96
C LYS A 228 14.76 1.20 63.77
N PRO A 229 13.96 0.18 63.38
CA PRO A 229 13.97 -1.10 64.07
C PRO A 229 15.33 -1.78 63.88
N VAL A 230 15.84 -2.37 64.97
CA VAL A 230 17.07 -3.16 64.94
C VAL A 230 16.84 -4.45 64.15
N TYR A 231 15.69 -5.07 64.35
CA TYR A 231 15.18 -6.16 63.53
C TYR A 231 13.65 -6.21 63.59
N GLU A 232 13.05 -6.76 62.54
CA GLU A 232 11.65 -7.17 62.51
C GLU A 232 11.60 -8.66 62.18
N LYS A 233 11.00 -9.45 63.07
CA LYS A 233 10.96 -10.91 62.94
C LYS A 233 9.58 -11.45 63.26
N GLN A 234 9.31 -12.64 62.71
CA GLN A 234 8.09 -13.37 63.03
C GLN A 234 8.28 -14.11 64.36
N VAL A 235 7.34 -13.91 65.28
CA VAL A 235 7.26 -14.68 66.53
C VAL A 235 6.54 -15.98 66.24
N VAL A 236 7.10 -17.08 66.75
CA VAL A 236 6.59 -18.44 66.59
C VAL A 236 6.32 -19.04 67.97
N LEU A 237 5.52 -20.10 68.01
CA LEU A 237 5.41 -20.95 69.18
C LEU A 237 6.52 -22.00 69.13
N ALA A 238 7.27 -22.11 70.20
CA ALA A 238 8.31 -23.11 70.39
C ALA A 238 7.81 -24.22 71.32
N VAL A 239 8.15 -25.45 70.95
CA VAL A 239 7.88 -26.64 71.77
C VAL A 239 9.16 -27.46 71.97
N PRO A 240 9.26 -28.27 73.03
CA PRO A 240 10.40 -29.15 73.24
C PRO A 240 10.51 -30.18 72.12
N LYS A 241 11.73 -30.51 71.69
CA LYS A 241 11.96 -31.57 70.67
C LYS A 241 11.44 -32.96 71.05
N SER A 242 11.19 -33.19 72.35
CA SER A 242 10.55 -34.40 72.85
C SER A 242 9.06 -34.51 72.53
N LYS A 243 8.41 -33.42 72.06
CA LYS A 243 6.96 -33.35 71.77
C LYS A 243 6.68 -32.85 70.33
N PRO A 244 7.18 -33.52 69.27
CA PRO A 244 7.03 -33.06 67.88
C PRO A 244 5.58 -33.02 67.39
N GLU A 245 4.70 -33.88 67.91
CA GLU A 245 3.28 -33.94 67.57
C GLU A 245 2.58 -32.61 67.84
N LEU A 246 3.02 -31.89 68.88
CA LEU A 246 2.43 -30.62 69.29
C LEU A 246 2.60 -29.52 68.22
N ILE A 247 3.68 -29.53 67.43
CA ILE A 247 3.83 -28.55 66.33
C ILE A 247 2.74 -28.69 65.29
N SER A 248 2.38 -29.92 64.91
CA SER A 248 1.33 -30.16 63.92
C SER A 248 -0.03 -29.65 64.44
N ILE A 249 -0.32 -29.93 65.72
CA ILE A 249 -1.54 -29.48 66.40
C ILE A 249 -1.59 -27.94 66.46
N LEU A 250 -0.52 -27.30 66.91
CA LEU A 250 -0.44 -25.84 67.02
C LEU A 250 -0.57 -25.18 65.65
N ASN A 251 0.07 -25.73 64.61
CA ASN A 251 -0.04 -25.21 63.26
C ASN A 251 -1.48 -25.25 62.74
N LYS A 252 -2.22 -26.34 62.97
CA LYS A 252 -3.64 -26.44 62.62
C LYS A 252 -4.51 -25.48 63.42
N GLY A 253 -4.20 -25.29 64.69
CA GLY A 253 -4.84 -24.28 65.53
C GLY A 253 -4.63 -22.87 64.98
N ILE A 254 -3.38 -22.52 64.63
CA ILE A 254 -3.03 -21.24 64.01
C ILE A 254 -3.76 -21.05 62.67
N ASP A 255 -3.79 -22.07 61.81
CA ASP A 255 -4.49 -22.02 60.53
C ASP A 255 -6.00 -21.80 60.72
N SER A 256 -6.63 -22.51 61.68
CA SER A 256 -8.05 -22.32 62.00
C SER A 256 -8.35 -20.91 62.51
N LEU A 257 -7.49 -20.37 63.39
CA LEU A 257 -7.65 -19.01 63.90
C LEU A 257 -7.46 -17.94 62.82
N HIS A 258 -6.58 -18.19 61.84
CA HIS A 258 -6.42 -17.34 60.66
C HIS A 258 -7.64 -17.41 59.74
N GLU A 259 -8.16 -18.60 59.42
CA GLU A 259 -9.35 -18.75 58.58
C GLU A 259 -10.59 -18.05 59.15
N LYS A 260 -10.70 -17.98 60.49
CA LYS A 260 -11.83 -17.34 61.19
C LYS A 260 -11.63 -15.83 61.43
N ASP A 261 -10.54 -15.25 60.93
CA ASP A 261 -10.10 -13.87 61.21
C ASP A 261 -9.99 -13.54 62.71
N THR A 262 -9.84 -14.56 63.57
CA THR A 262 -9.91 -14.39 65.02
C THR A 262 -8.66 -13.66 65.53
N MET A 263 -7.49 -13.99 64.98
CA MET A 263 -6.23 -13.31 65.32
C MET A 263 -6.24 -11.82 64.95
N VAL A 264 -6.88 -11.47 63.83
CA VAL A 264 -7.06 -10.08 63.37
C VAL A 264 -7.97 -9.31 64.33
N LYS A 265 -9.12 -9.89 64.71
CA LYS A 265 -10.07 -9.26 65.64
C LYS A 265 -9.46 -9.03 67.03
N ILE A 266 -8.66 -9.98 67.52
CA ILE A 266 -7.95 -9.83 68.81
C ILE A 266 -6.87 -8.74 68.70
N GLN A 267 -6.11 -8.66 67.61
CA GLN A 267 -5.16 -7.55 67.41
C GLN A 267 -5.86 -6.19 67.37
N GLN A 268 -7.00 -6.08 66.68
CA GLN A 268 -7.80 -4.85 66.65
C GLN A 268 -8.26 -4.42 68.04
N LYS A 269 -8.66 -5.37 68.90
CA LYS A 269 -9.05 -5.11 70.29
C LYS A 269 -7.91 -4.47 71.11
N TRP A 270 -6.68 -4.96 70.96
CA TRP A 270 -5.54 -4.54 71.78
C TRP A 270 -4.73 -3.37 71.21
N PHE A 271 -4.64 -3.24 69.87
CA PHE A 271 -3.82 -2.23 69.20
C PHE A 271 -4.61 -1.13 68.49
N GLY A 272 -5.92 -1.30 68.27
CA GLY A 272 -6.77 -0.27 67.64
C GLY A 272 -6.52 0.00 66.15
N LEU A 273 -5.78 -0.87 65.44
CA LEU A 273 -5.34 -0.64 64.05
C LEU A 273 -6.32 -1.20 62.99
N SER A 274 -6.61 -0.41 61.95
CA SER A 274 -7.46 -0.78 60.80
C SER A 274 -6.77 -1.70 59.77
N THR A 275 -5.55 -2.15 60.00
CA THR A 275 -4.81 -3.07 59.12
C THR A 275 -4.07 -4.12 59.95
N PRO A 276 -4.40 -5.42 59.84
CA PRO A 276 -3.75 -6.47 60.60
C PRO A 276 -2.28 -6.67 60.20
N ILE A 277 -1.46 -7.10 61.16
CA ILE A 277 -0.01 -7.35 61.03
C ILE A 277 0.28 -8.70 60.33
N VAL A 278 -0.73 -9.31 59.68
CA VAL A 278 -0.62 -10.60 59.01
C VAL A 278 -0.71 -10.40 57.50
N ASN A 279 0.43 -10.44 56.81
CA ASN A 279 0.47 -10.57 55.34
C ASN A 279 0.24 -12.04 54.95
N SER A 280 -1.02 -12.50 54.96
CA SER A 280 -1.38 -13.68 54.18
C SER A 280 -1.45 -13.25 52.71
N LEU A 281 -0.61 -13.83 51.84
CA LEU A 281 -0.72 -13.65 50.38
C LEU A 281 -2.18 -13.87 49.96
N ASP A 282 -2.79 -12.79 49.47
CA ASP A 282 -4.22 -12.65 49.18
C ASP A 282 -4.59 -13.55 47.97
N THR A 283 -4.81 -14.84 48.24
CA THR A 283 -5.04 -15.89 47.22
C THR A 283 -6.24 -15.57 46.32
N GLU A 284 -7.21 -14.81 46.82
CA GLU A 284 -8.36 -14.28 46.09
C GLU A 284 -7.96 -13.32 44.95
N LYS A 285 -6.99 -12.41 45.18
CA LYS A 285 -6.52 -11.48 44.14
C LYS A 285 -5.77 -12.21 43.03
N LEU A 286 -4.95 -13.20 43.39
CA LEU A 286 -4.25 -14.05 42.43
C LEU A 286 -5.23 -14.84 41.55
N LYS A 287 -6.34 -15.38 42.11
CA LYS A 287 -7.43 -16.01 41.35
C LYS A 287 -8.06 -15.04 40.33
N GLY A 288 -8.26 -13.78 40.73
CA GLY A 288 -8.76 -12.73 39.83
C GLY A 288 -7.83 -12.45 38.64
N TYR A 289 -6.52 -12.40 38.87
CA TYR A 289 -5.55 -12.19 37.78
C TYR A 289 -5.50 -13.37 36.80
N PHE A 290 -5.48 -14.62 37.29
CA PHE A 290 -5.45 -15.78 36.41
C PHE A 290 -6.73 -15.95 35.57
N THR A 291 -7.90 -15.64 36.14
CA THR A 291 -9.16 -15.67 35.38
C THR A 291 -9.21 -14.59 34.29
N MET A 292 -8.75 -13.37 34.59
CA MET A 292 -8.61 -12.30 33.58
C MET A 292 -7.66 -12.69 32.44
N ILE A 293 -6.50 -13.29 32.76
CA ILE A 293 -5.54 -13.76 31.75
C ILE A 293 -6.15 -14.86 30.88
N GLY A 294 -6.89 -15.81 31.48
CA GLY A 294 -7.58 -16.86 30.74
C GLY A 294 -8.62 -16.32 29.75
N ILE A 295 -9.44 -15.34 30.18
CA ILE A 295 -10.43 -14.69 29.33
C ILE A 295 -9.77 -13.91 28.19
N ALA A 296 -8.68 -13.17 28.48
CA ALA A 296 -7.92 -12.44 27.47
C ALA A 296 -7.29 -13.37 26.42
N PHE A 297 -6.81 -14.55 26.84
CA PHE A 297 -6.23 -15.52 25.92
C PHE A 297 -7.30 -16.16 25.00
N ILE A 298 -8.46 -16.51 25.56
CA ILE A 298 -9.59 -17.07 24.79
C ILE A 298 -10.12 -16.05 23.78
N SER A 299 -10.27 -14.78 24.17
CA SER A 299 -10.75 -13.73 23.28
C SER A 299 -9.75 -13.43 22.16
N ALA A 300 -8.45 -13.35 22.46
CA ALA A 300 -7.40 -13.20 21.47
C ALA A 300 -7.38 -14.38 20.47
N PHE A 301 -7.57 -15.61 20.95
CA PHE A 301 -7.65 -16.79 20.10
C PHE A 301 -8.86 -16.76 19.15
N LEU A 302 -10.05 -16.40 19.66
CA LEU A 302 -11.26 -16.25 18.84
C LEU A 302 -11.12 -15.16 17.78
N LEU A 303 -10.52 -14.02 18.13
CA LEU A 303 -10.21 -12.93 17.19
C LEU A 303 -9.22 -13.39 16.12
N MET A 304 -8.14 -14.07 16.51
CA MET A 304 -7.14 -14.60 15.56
C MET A 304 -7.76 -15.63 14.61
N MET A 305 -8.68 -16.46 15.09
CA MET A 305 -9.39 -17.44 14.28
C MET A 305 -10.40 -16.79 13.31
N GLY A 306 -11.15 -15.79 13.79
CA GLY A 306 -12.02 -14.96 12.94
C GLY A 306 -11.22 -14.26 11.84
N TRP A 307 -10.07 -13.70 12.19
CA TRP A 307 -9.17 -13.05 11.24
C TRP A 307 -8.60 -14.06 10.21
N SER A 308 -8.14 -15.23 10.65
CA SER A 308 -7.61 -16.28 9.76
C SER A 308 -8.63 -16.78 8.75
N THR A 309 -9.88 -16.97 9.18
CA THR A 309 -10.96 -17.42 8.28
C THR A 309 -11.40 -16.31 7.31
N SER A 310 -11.47 -15.07 7.78
CA SER A 310 -11.71 -13.90 6.92
C SER A 310 -10.61 -13.74 5.88
N LEU A 311 -9.35 -13.85 6.28
CA LEU A 311 -8.19 -13.77 5.39
C LEU A 311 -8.23 -14.86 4.31
N LYS A 312 -8.53 -16.11 4.68
CA LYS A 312 -8.69 -17.20 3.71
C LYS A 312 -9.79 -16.92 2.70
N LYS A 313 -10.92 -16.36 3.14
CA LYS A 313 -12.01 -15.96 2.21
C LYS A 313 -11.54 -14.85 1.27
N GLN A 314 -10.86 -13.83 1.78
CA GLN A 314 -10.33 -12.74 0.96
C GLN A 314 -9.32 -13.24 -0.07
N VAL A 315 -8.42 -14.14 0.32
CA VAL A 315 -7.47 -14.76 -0.61
C VAL A 315 -8.21 -15.49 -1.71
N VAL A 316 -9.19 -16.36 -1.37
CA VAL A 316 -9.97 -17.11 -2.38
C VAL A 316 -10.72 -16.17 -3.32
N ILE A 317 -11.36 -15.13 -2.78
CA ILE A 317 -12.07 -14.12 -3.59
C ILE A 317 -11.10 -13.41 -4.52
N ARG A 318 -9.97 -12.92 -4.01
CA ARG A 318 -8.95 -12.21 -4.81
C ARG A 318 -8.30 -13.11 -5.87
N THR A 319 -8.01 -14.37 -5.53
CA THR A 319 -7.50 -15.33 -6.53
C THR A 319 -8.53 -15.59 -7.60
N LYS A 320 -9.81 -15.70 -7.24
CA LYS A 320 -10.88 -15.89 -8.22
C LYS A 320 -11.07 -14.63 -9.08
N GLU A 321 -11.08 -13.44 -8.50
CA GLU A 321 -11.16 -12.16 -9.24
C GLU A 321 -9.99 -12.01 -10.23
N LEU A 322 -8.77 -12.40 -9.82
CA LEU A 322 -7.60 -12.41 -10.70
C LEU A 322 -7.73 -13.44 -11.83
N GLU A 323 -8.23 -14.63 -11.54
CA GLU A 323 -8.45 -15.69 -12.52
C GLU A 323 -9.56 -15.31 -13.51
N ASP A 324 -10.67 -14.77 -13.01
CA ASP A 324 -11.79 -14.26 -13.80
C ASP A 324 -11.31 -13.09 -14.68
N SER A 325 -10.59 -12.10 -14.13
CA SER A 325 -10.04 -10.98 -14.91
C SER A 325 -9.05 -11.44 -15.98
N ARG A 326 -8.20 -12.43 -15.68
CA ARG A 326 -7.29 -13.03 -16.67
C ARG A 326 -8.05 -13.76 -17.78
N ASN A 327 -9.08 -14.52 -17.41
CA ASN A 327 -9.95 -15.21 -18.37
C ASN A 327 -10.72 -14.22 -19.23
N ASP A 328 -11.26 -13.15 -18.65
CA ASP A 328 -11.97 -12.09 -19.37
C ASP A 328 -11.06 -11.42 -20.40
N LEU A 329 -9.82 -11.08 -20.02
CA LEU A 329 -8.84 -10.54 -20.96
C LEU A 329 -8.52 -11.53 -22.10
N GLN A 330 -8.40 -12.82 -21.79
CA GLN A 330 -8.16 -13.85 -22.80
C GLN A 330 -9.38 -14.04 -23.72
N ILE A 331 -10.61 -14.02 -23.17
CA ILE A 331 -11.87 -14.10 -23.93
C ILE A 331 -12.01 -12.89 -24.85
N VAL A 332 -11.70 -11.68 -24.36
CA VAL A 332 -11.71 -10.46 -25.18
C VAL A 332 -10.69 -10.56 -26.29
N PHE A 333 -9.45 -10.95 -25.97
CA PHE A 333 -8.38 -11.13 -26.95
C PHE A 333 -8.74 -12.17 -28.02
N ASP A 334 -9.34 -13.30 -27.64
CA ASP A 334 -9.79 -14.37 -28.54
C ASP A 334 -11.08 -14.04 -29.30
N GLY A 335 -11.92 -13.16 -28.76
CA GLY A 335 -13.15 -12.69 -29.39
C GLY A 335 -12.92 -11.64 -30.48
N MET A 336 -11.72 -11.05 -30.54
CA MET A 336 -11.34 -10.12 -31.60
C MET A 336 -11.11 -10.86 -32.92
N LYS A 337 -11.67 -10.32 -34.00
CA LYS A 337 -11.54 -10.89 -35.37
C LYS A 337 -10.24 -10.52 -36.05
N GLU A 338 -9.54 -9.50 -35.56
CA GLU A 338 -8.24 -9.07 -36.02
C GLU A 338 -7.20 -10.14 -35.72
N TYR A 339 -6.19 -10.31 -36.58
CA TYR A 339 -5.11 -11.25 -36.29
C TYR A 339 -4.14 -10.62 -35.31
N MET A 340 -4.03 -11.18 -34.11
CA MET A 340 -3.22 -10.61 -33.03
C MET A 340 -2.16 -11.59 -32.58
N ILE A 341 -0.92 -11.13 -32.51
CA ILE A 341 0.22 -11.90 -32.01
C ILE A 341 1.09 -11.04 -31.11
N VAL A 342 1.49 -11.60 -29.97
CA VAL A 342 2.39 -10.96 -29.02
C VAL A 342 3.73 -11.66 -29.11
N LEU A 343 4.78 -10.90 -29.41
CA LEU A 343 6.14 -11.38 -29.55
C LEU A 343 7.02 -10.87 -28.41
N ASP A 344 8.02 -11.64 -28.00
CA ASP A 344 9.10 -11.18 -27.13
C ASP A 344 10.16 -10.38 -27.91
N ARG A 345 11.16 -9.82 -27.20
CA ARG A 345 12.31 -9.11 -27.81
C ARG A 345 13.11 -9.94 -28.83
N ARG A 346 12.99 -11.27 -28.81
CA ARG A 346 13.70 -12.20 -29.70
C ARG A 346 12.81 -12.69 -30.85
N GLY A 347 11.55 -12.26 -30.91
CA GLY A 347 10.57 -12.68 -31.92
C GLY A 347 9.91 -14.02 -31.63
N ASN A 348 9.94 -14.52 -30.39
CA ASN A 348 9.20 -15.72 -30.00
C ASN A 348 7.76 -15.37 -29.65
N ILE A 349 6.83 -16.26 -29.97
CA ILE A 349 5.39 -16.05 -29.76
C ILE A 349 5.06 -16.25 -28.28
N VAL A 350 4.69 -15.17 -27.60
CA VAL A 350 4.25 -15.17 -26.19
C VAL A 350 2.74 -15.43 -26.09
N ASN A 351 1.96 -14.87 -27.00
CA ASN A 351 0.52 -15.10 -27.08
C ASN A 351 0.01 -14.90 -28.52
N ILE A 352 -1.10 -15.53 -28.86
CA ILE A 352 -1.74 -15.45 -30.18
C ILE A 352 -3.24 -15.67 -30.00
N ASN A 353 -4.05 -14.87 -30.68
CA ASN A 353 -5.50 -14.93 -30.51
C ASN A 353 -6.15 -16.03 -31.36
N ARG A 354 -7.38 -16.38 -31.00
CA ARG A 354 -8.16 -17.42 -31.70
C ARG A 354 -8.29 -17.17 -33.20
N ALA A 355 -8.58 -15.94 -33.63
CA ALA A 355 -8.75 -15.61 -35.05
C ALA A 355 -7.49 -15.95 -35.86
N PHE A 356 -6.30 -15.66 -35.32
CA PHE A 356 -5.05 -15.95 -36.01
C PHE A 356 -4.67 -17.43 -35.93
N LEU A 357 -5.00 -18.12 -34.84
CA LEU A 357 -4.82 -19.58 -34.74
C LEU A 357 -5.68 -20.34 -35.75
N ASP A 358 -6.95 -19.94 -35.91
CA ASP A 358 -7.86 -20.57 -36.87
C ASP A 358 -7.38 -20.35 -38.32
N TYR A 359 -6.78 -19.19 -38.61
CA TYR A 359 -6.12 -18.93 -39.89
C TYR A 359 -4.89 -19.83 -40.11
N LEU A 360 -4.06 -20.02 -39.08
CA LEU A 360 -2.87 -20.87 -39.14
C LEU A 360 -3.18 -22.38 -39.14
N GLY A 361 -4.38 -22.77 -38.69
CA GLY A 361 -4.77 -24.17 -38.55
C GLY A 361 -3.95 -24.94 -37.49
N LYS A 362 -3.40 -24.26 -36.48
CA LYS A 362 -2.56 -24.85 -35.42
C LYS A 362 -3.19 -24.68 -34.04
N ASP A 363 -2.85 -25.56 -33.11
CA ASP A 363 -3.24 -25.40 -31.70
C ASP A 363 -2.33 -24.40 -30.98
N LYS A 364 -2.89 -23.63 -30.04
CA LYS A 364 -2.15 -22.62 -29.26
C LYS A 364 -0.89 -23.21 -28.61
N ASN A 365 -0.98 -24.41 -28.02
CA ASN A 365 0.14 -25.02 -27.30
C ASN A 365 1.32 -25.40 -28.21
N GLN A 366 1.08 -25.54 -29.51
CA GLN A 366 2.13 -25.85 -30.49
C GLN A 366 2.85 -24.60 -30.99
N VAL A 367 2.24 -23.42 -30.83
CA VAL A 367 2.72 -22.16 -31.42
C VAL A 367 3.42 -21.28 -30.38
N ILE A 368 2.97 -21.32 -29.12
CA ILE A 368 3.62 -20.55 -28.03
C ILE A 368 5.09 -21.00 -27.88
N GLY A 369 5.99 -20.02 -27.81
CA GLY A 369 7.44 -20.21 -27.68
C GLY A 369 8.18 -20.47 -28.98
N MET A 370 7.48 -20.72 -30.10
CA MET A 370 8.13 -20.80 -31.41
C MET A 370 8.52 -19.42 -31.92
N GLN A 371 9.50 -19.36 -32.82
CA GLN A 371 9.85 -18.13 -33.53
C GLN A 371 8.80 -17.82 -34.61
N TRP A 372 8.38 -16.56 -34.72
CA TRP A 372 7.25 -16.18 -35.59
C TRP A 372 7.43 -16.61 -37.06
N ASN A 373 8.66 -16.54 -37.58
CA ASN A 373 9.04 -16.91 -38.94
C ASN A 373 8.83 -18.40 -39.26
N GLN A 374 8.88 -19.28 -38.25
CA GLN A 374 8.65 -20.72 -38.41
C GLN A 374 7.16 -21.07 -38.49
N CYS A 375 6.28 -20.18 -38.04
CA CYS A 375 4.84 -20.38 -38.09
C CYS A 375 4.16 -19.65 -39.25
N LEU A 376 4.79 -18.63 -39.83
CA LEU A 376 4.17 -17.69 -40.77
C LEU A 376 4.82 -17.72 -42.17
N GLU A 377 4.93 -18.90 -42.78
CA GLU A 377 5.51 -19.05 -44.13
C GLU A 377 4.76 -18.22 -45.19
N ALA A 378 3.43 -18.09 -45.09
CA ALA A 378 2.61 -17.27 -45.99
C ALA A 378 2.90 -15.76 -45.88
N PHE A 379 3.50 -15.32 -44.76
CA PHE A 379 3.91 -13.93 -44.52
C PHE A 379 5.43 -13.76 -44.49
N SER A 380 6.18 -14.76 -44.97
CA SER A 380 7.66 -14.73 -45.02
C SER A 380 8.23 -13.59 -45.87
N THR A 381 7.44 -13.01 -46.77
CA THR A 381 7.80 -11.83 -47.58
C THR A 381 7.66 -10.50 -46.83
N VAL A 382 7.03 -10.52 -45.65
CA VAL A 382 6.88 -9.34 -44.78
C VAL A 382 8.10 -9.24 -43.88
N ASP A 383 8.80 -8.11 -43.91
CA ASP A 383 9.92 -7.81 -43.01
C ASP A 383 9.45 -7.53 -41.57
N PHE A 384 8.90 -8.54 -40.92
CA PHE A 384 8.48 -8.48 -39.52
C PHE A 384 9.65 -8.21 -38.57
N ASN A 385 10.85 -8.70 -38.90
CA ASN A 385 12.04 -8.41 -38.11
C ASN A 385 12.41 -6.93 -38.17
N GLY A 386 12.29 -6.28 -39.34
CA GLY A 386 12.47 -4.85 -39.49
C GLY A 386 11.40 -4.04 -38.76
N ILE A 387 10.13 -4.46 -38.81
CA ILE A 387 9.05 -3.80 -38.06
C ILE A 387 9.29 -3.96 -36.55
N LEU A 388 9.60 -5.16 -36.08
CA LEU A 388 9.88 -5.46 -34.67
C LEU A 388 11.07 -4.62 -34.17
N ASN A 389 12.19 -4.62 -34.90
CA ASN A 389 13.38 -3.85 -34.53
C ASN A 389 13.12 -2.35 -34.53
N LYS A 390 12.40 -1.82 -35.52
CA LYS A 390 12.03 -0.39 -35.55
C LYS A 390 11.12 -0.01 -34.39
N THR A 391 10.12 -0.83 -34.08
CA THR A 391 9.20 -0.59 -32.95
C THR A 391 9.92 -0.69 -31.61
N LEU A 392 10.85 -1.64 -31.45
CA LEU A 392 11.68 -1.76 -30.24
C LEU A 392 12.67 -0.61 -30.08
N GLN A 393 13.30 -0.13 -31.16
CA GLN A 393 14.28 0.97 -31.12
C GLN A 393 13.64 2.35 -30.96
N SER A 394 12.51 2.59 -31.61
CA SER A 394 11.84 3.90 -31.59
C SER A 394 10.85 4.05 -30.44
N ALA A 395 10.45 2.96 -29.78
CA ALA A 395 9.37 2.93 -28.79
C ALA A 395 8.03 3.51 -29.29
N CYS A 396 7.85 3.61 -30.61
CA CYS A 396 6.70 4.24 -31.27
C CYS A 396 5.88 3.21 -32.05
N HIS A 397 4.57 3.50 -32.20
CA HIS A 397 3.67 2.76 -33.08
C HIS A 397 4.17 2.85 -34.53
N HIS A 398 4.19 1.70 -35.21
CA HIS A 398 4.52 1.63 -36.62
C HIS A 398 3.39 0.95 -37.38
N GLN A 399 2.92 1.62 -38.43
CA GLN A 399 1.86 1.13 -39.31
C GLN A 399 2.44 0.89 -40.70
N SER A 400 2.08 -0.23 -41.31
CA SER A 400 2.37 -0.49 -42.73
C SER A 400 1.22 -1.22 -43.41
N GLU A 401 0.98 -0.89 -44.68
CA GLU A 401 0.08 -1.66 -45.54
C GLU A 401 0.93 -2.56 -46.45
N ARG A 402 0.53 -3.84 -46.54
CA ARG A 402 1.24 -4.84 -47.32
C ARG A 402 0.27 -5.68 -48.13
N TYR A 403 0.63 -5.90 -49.39
CA TYR A 403 -0.02 -6.84 -50.26
C TYR A 403 0.52 -8.24 -49.95
N ILE A 404 -0.34 -9.10 -49.41
CA ILE A 404 -0.01 -10.51 -49.19
C ILE A 404 -0.97 -11.31 -50.04
N GLN A 405 -0.42 -12.02 -51.02
CA GLN A 405 -1.17 -12.73 -52.05
C GLN A 405 -2.14 -11.80 -52.80
N ASN A 406 -3.45 -11.92 -52.53
CA ASN A 406 -4.52 -11.18 -53.21
C ASN A 406 -5.31 -10.26 -52.26
N SER A 407 -4.84 -10.11 -51.02
CA SER A 407 -5.45 -9.28 -49.97
C SER A 407 -4.49 -8.18 -49.51
N ILE A 408 -5.06 -7.08 -49.05
CA ILE A 408 -4.33 -5.96 -48.46
C ILE A 408 -4.45 -6.09 -46.94
N TYR A 409 -3.33 -6.31 -46.28
CA TYR A 409 -3.27 -6.32 -44.82
C TYR A 409 -2.67 -5.01 -44.31
N LYS A 410 -3.37 -4.41 -43.36
CA LYS A 410 -2.83 -3.34 -42.52
C LYS A 410 -2.19 -3.99 -41.29
N ILE A 411 -0.91 -3.73 -41.07
CA ILE A 411 -0.11 -4.27 -39.96
C ILE A 411 0.28 -3.13 -39.04
N ASP A 412 -0.13 -3.23 -37.77
CA ASP A 412 0.18 -2.29 -36.71
C ASP A 412 1.03 -2.98 -35.63
N ALA A 413 2.16 -2.38 -35.28
CA ALA A 413 3.06 -2.88 -34.23
C ALA A 413 3.09 -1.90 -33.05
N HIS A 414 2.76 -2.41 -31.86
CA HIS A 414 2.65 -1.66 -30.61
C HIS A 414 3.60 -2.23 -29.54
N PRO A 415 4.50 -1.42 -28.96
CA PRO A 415 5.35 -1.87 -27.87
C PRO A 415 4.53 -2.00 -26.58
N LEU A 416 4.63 -3.14 -25.90
CA LEU A 416 4.05 -3.38 -24.57
C LEU A 416 5.14 -3.16 -23.51
N LYS A 417 4.97 -2.09 -22.72
CA LYS A 417 5.88 -1.70 -21.63
C LYS A 417 5.52 -2.44 -20.34
N ASP A 418 6.54 -2.83 -19.58
CA ASP A 418 6.38 -3.33 -18.20
C ASP A 418 6.21 -2.15 -17.21
N ILE A 419 6.01 -2.45 -15.91
CA ILE A 419 5.85 -1.47 -14.83
C ILE A 419 7.04 -0.51 -14.74
N ASP A 420 8.24 -0.96 -15.11
CA ASP A 420 9.48 -0.18 -15.14
C ASP A 420 9.70 0.60 -16.45
N GLU A 421 8.64 0.80 -17.26
CA GLU A 421 8.64 1.41 -18.60
C GLU A 421 9.47 0.69 -19.68
N ASP A 422 10.07 -0.44 -19.34
CA ASP A 422 10.94 -1.22 -20.21
C ASP A 422 10.09 -2.06 -21.20
N ILE A 423 10.39 -1.98 -22.50
CA ILE A 423 9.58 -2.67 -23.54
C ILE A 423 9.85 -4.16 -23.49
N LYS A 424 8.94 -4.98 -22.97
CA LYS A 424 9.18 -6.43 -22.81
C LYS A 424 8.72 -7.23 -24.03
N ASN A 425 7.56 -6.85 -24.57
CA ASN A 425 6.88 -7.54 -25.64
C ASN A 425 6.39 -6.54 -26.70
N VAL A 426 6.06 -7.04 -27.89
CA VAL A 426 5.45 -6.25 -28.97
C VAL A 426 4.16 -6.94 -29.40
N LEU A 427 3.05 -6.20 -29.38
CA LEU A 427 1.78 -6.61 -29.94
C LEU A 427 1.74 -6.23 -31.41
N ILE A 428 1.48 -7.22 -32.27
CA ILE A 428 1.29 -7.04 -33.70
C ILE A 428 -0.17 -7.34 -34.00
N LEU A 429 -0.82 -6.39 -34.67
CA LEU A 429 -2.18 -6.47 -35.15
C LEU A 429 -2.14 -6.53 -36.69
N MET A 430 -2.92 -7.42 -37.29
CA MET A 430 -3.05 -7.51 -38.74
C MET A 430 -4.52 -7.59 -39.15
N ASN A 431 -4.93 -6.64 -39.98
CA ASN A 431 -6.30 -6.50 -40.44
C ASN A 431 -6.39 -6.61 -41.95
N ASP A 432 -7.26 -7.49 -42.45
CA ASP A 432 -7.62 -7.51 -43.86
C ASP A 432 -8.50 -6.29 -44.16
N VAL A 433 -7.94 -5.32 -44.89
CA VAL A 433 -8.60 -4.07 -45.29
C VAL A 433 -8.99 -4.09 -46.77
N THR A 434 -8.97 -5.25 -47.42
CA THR A 434 -9.21 -5.38 -48.87
C THR A 434 -10.58 -4.84 -49.26
N GLY A 435 -11.64 -5.27 -48.56
CA GLY A 435 -13.01 -4.85 -48.83
C GLY A 435 -13.25 -3.34 -48.59
N GLU A 436 -12.66 -2.80 -47.53
CA GLU A 436 -12.74 -1.38 -47.21
C GLU A 436 -12.04 -0.54 -48.29
N GLN A 437 -10.84 -0.93 -48.71
CA GLN A 437 -10.08 -0.24 -49.76
C GLN A 437 -10.80 -0.30 -51.11
N ILE A 438 -11.37 -1.45 -51.47
CA ILE A 438 -12.20 -1.59 -52.68
C ILE A 438 -13.42 -0.66 -52.60
N SER A 439 -14.16 -0.68 -51.49
CA SER A 439 -15.37 0.15 -51.32
C SER A 439 -15.02 1.64 -51.34
N LYS A 440 -13.93 2.04 -50.70
CA LYS A 440 -13.42 3.42 -50.70
C LYS A 440 -13.08 3.87 -52.12
N ARG A 441 -12.43 3.02 -52.92
CA ARG A 441 -12.17 3.29 -54.34
C ARG A 441 -13.47 3.41 -55.14
N GLN A 442 -14.46 2.54 -54.90
CA GLN A 442 -15.76 2.61 -55.55
C GLN A 442 -16.54 3.88 -55.21
N ILE A 443 -16.55 4.32 -53.95
CA ILE A 443 -17.19 5.57 -53.52
C ILE A 443 -16.49 6.77 -54.17
N LEU A 444 -15.16 6.80 -54.18
CA LEU A 444 -14.42 7.85 -54.89
C LEU A 444 -14.77 7.89 -56.38
N GLN A 445 -14.92 6.72 -57.02
CA GLN A 445 -15.35 6.61 -58.41
C GLN A 445 -16.79 7.10 -58.60
N ALA A 446 -17.72 6.75 -57.71
CA ALA A 446 -19.10 7.19 -57.76
C ALA A 446 -19.21 8.71 -57.57
N ASN A 447 -18.46 9.30 -56.63
CA ASN A 447 -18.40 10.74 -56.42
C ASN A 447 -17.84 11.47 -57.66
N LYS A 448 -16.78 10.94 -58.29
CA LYS A 448 -16.28 11.47 -59.57
C LYS A 448 -17.35 11.38 -60.67
N MET A 449 -18.07 10.27 -60.75
CA MET A 449 -19.12 10.07 -61.75
C MET A 449 -20.32 11.00 -61.54
N MET A 450 -20.69 11.28 -60.28
CA MET A 450 -21.72 12.26 -59.95
C MET A 450 -21.31 13.67 -60.38
N ALA A 451 -20.06 14.08 -60.12
CA ALA A 451 -19.54 15.36 -60.59
C ALA A 451 -19.52 15.44 -62.13
N ILE A 452 -19.13 14.37 -62.84
CA ILE A 452 -19.23 14.30 -64.31
C ILE A 452 -20.69 14.44 -64.76
N GLY A 453 -21.63 13.80 -64.06
CA GLY A 453 -23.06 13.87 -64.33
C GLY A 453 -23.63 15.28 -64.20
N GLU A 454 -23.25 16.03 -63.17
CA GLU A 454 -23.63 17.44 -62.99
C GLU A 454 -23.08 18.34 -64.12
N LEU A 455 -21.86 18.06 -64.59
CA LEU A 455 -21.21 18.83 -65.63
C LEU A 455 -21.63 18.41 -67.05
N ALA A 456 -22.30 17.27 -67.22
CA ALA A 456 -22.66 16.70 -68.52
C ALA A 456 -23.54 17.64 -69.38
N ALA A 457 -24.45 18.38 -68.76
CA ALA A 457 -25.30 19.34 -69.46
C ALA A 457 -24.49 20.53 -70.04
N GLY A 458 -23.50 21.03 -69.28
CA GLY A 458 -22.59 22.08 -69.71
C GLY A 458 -21.68 21.62 -70.86
N ILE A 459 -21.09 20.42 -70.73
CA ILE A 459 -20.23 19.82 -71.77
C ILE A 459 -21.01 19.55 -73.05
N ALA A 460 -22.22 18.99 -72.95
CA ALA A 460 -23.05 18.73 -74.13
C ALA A 460 -23.36 20.02 -74.89
N HIS A 461 -23.60 21.12 -74.16
CA HIS A 461 -23.79 22.43 -74.76
C HIS A 461 -22.50 22.96 -75.42
N GLU A 462 -21.35 22.81 -74.75
CA GLU A 462 -20.06 23.25 -75.29
C GLU A 462 -19.56 22.43 -76.48
N ILE A 463 -19.92 21.15 -76.61
CA ILE A 463 -19.64 20.31 -77.79
C ILE A 463 -20.62 20.63 -78.92
N ARG A 464 -21.89 20.92 -78.60
CA ARG A 464 -22.89 21.31 -79.61
C ARG A 464 -22.50 22.58 -80.35
N ASN A 465 -21.82 23.51 -79.67
CA ASN A 465 -21.37 24.77 -80.25
C ASN A 465 -20.39 24.61 -81.45
N PRO A 466 -19.22 23.95 -81.31
CA PRO A 466 -18.33 23.68 -82.44
C PRO A 466 -18.99 22.80 -83.50
N LEU A 467 -19.82 21.81 -83.13
CA LEU A 467 -20.57 21.02 -84.11
C LEU A 467 -21.53 21.86 -84.95
N GLY A 468 -22.15 22.89 -84.35
CA GLY A 468 -22.97 23.86 -85.07
C GLY A 468 -22.16 24.69 -86.07
N ILE A 469 -20.95 25.12 -85.68
CA ILE A 469 -20.00 25.82 -86.57
C ILE A 469 -19.62 24.91 -87.74
N VAL A 470 -19.26 23.65 -87.47
CA VAL A 470 -18.93 22.66 -88.52
C VAL A 470 -20.09 22.47 -89.49
N ARG A 471 -21.32 22.33 -88.96
CA ARG A 471 -22.52 22.15 -89.79
C ARG A 471 -22.81 23.36 -90.66
N ASN A 472 -22.73 24.57 -90.11
CA ASN A 472 -22.98 25.81 -90.85
C ASN A 472 -21.94 26.04 -91.94
N HIS A 473 -20.65 25.88 -91.64
CA HIS A 473 -19.60 26.05 -92.64
C HIS A 473 -19.60 24.93 -93.69
N SER A 474 -19.96 23.69 -93.33
CA SER A 474 -20.17 22.62 -94.30
C SER A 474 -21.33 22.94 -95.26
N PHE A 475 -22.41 23.55 -94.76
CA PHE A 475 -23.52 24.03 -95.60
C PHE A 475 -23.08 25.15 -96.55
N ILE A 476 -22.30 26.12 -96.06
CA ILE A 476 -21.73 27.19 -96.88
C ILE A 476 -20.86 26.62 -97.99
N ILE A 477 -19.97 25.67 -97.68
CA ILE A 477 -19.10 25.02 -98.68
C ILE A 477 -19.93 24.29 -99.75
N ARG A 478 -21.02 23.59 -99.37
CA ARG A 478 -21.91 22.93 -100.35
C ARG A 478 -22.66 23.90 -101.26
N GLY A 479 -22.84 25.15 -100.84
CA GLY A 479 -23.55 26.18 -101.61
C GLY A 479 -22.72 26.84 -102.71
N TYR A 480 -21.41 26.57 -102.77
CA TYR A 480 -20.50 27.09 -103.78
C TYR A 480 -19.90 25.96 -104.62
N SER A 481 -19.79 26.15 -105.93
CA SER A 481 -19.34 25.14 -106.89
C SER A 481 -17.91 25.34 -107.43
N GLU A 482 -17.26 26.47 -107.17
CA GLU A 482 -15.89 26.79 -107.66
C GLU A 482 -15.06 27.58 -106.63
N GLU A 483 -13.73 27.63 -106.82
CA GLU A 483 -12.68 28.21 -105.96
C GLU A 483 -13.02 29.61 -105.43
N ASN A 484 -13.74 29.63 -104.30
CA ASN A 484 -14.05 30.84 -103.57
C ASN A 484 -13.15 30.92 -102.33
N PRO A 485 -12.46 32.04 -102.06
CA PRO A 485 -11.68 32.24 -100.83
C PRO A 485 -12.47 31.95 -99.53
N LEU A 486 -13.81 32.03 -99.58
CA LEU A 486 -14.72 31.66 -98.50
C LEU A 486 -14.73 30.16 -98.18
N ILE A 487 -14.41 29.27 -99.14
CA ILE A 487 -14.32 27.82 -98.93
C ILE A 487 -13.10 27.52 -98.06
N SER A 488 -11.91 28.03 -98.42
CA SER A 488 -10.69 27.84 -97.62
C SER A 488 -10.86 28.39 -96.20
N LYS A 489 -11.45 29.58 -96.07
CA LYS A 489 -11.74 30.17 -94.76
C LYS A 489 -12.77 29.36 -93.95
N SER A 490 -13.75 28.75 -94.62
CA SER A 490 -14.73 27.88 -93.98
C SER A 490 -14.13 26.55 -93.53
N LEU A 491 -13.18 25.98 -94.30
CA LEU A 491 -12.40 24.82 -93.89
C LEU A 491 -11.54 25.13 -92.65
N GLU A 492 -10.86 26.27 -92.61
CA GLU A 492 -10.11 26.70 -91.41
C GLU A 492 -11.02 26.83 -90.16
N TYR A 493 -12.25 27.36 -90.32
CA TYR A 493 -13.22 27.42 -89.21
C TYR A 493 -13.72 26.03 -88.78
N ILE A 494 -13.88 25.10 -89.71
CA ILE A 494 -14.23 23.70 -89.42
C ILE A 494 -13.09 23.04 -88.64
N ASP A 495 -11.85 23.15 -89.11
CA ASP A 495 -10.68 22.55 -88.45
C ASP A 495 -10.50 23.12 -87.05
N SER A 496 -10.60 24.45 -86.89
CA SER A 496 -10.53 25.08 -85.57
C SER A 496 -11.66 24.64 -84.64
N ALA A 497 -12.87 24.37 -85.17
CA ALA A 497 -13.98 23.86 -84.38
C ALA A 497 -13.78 22.39 -83.96
N ILE A 498 -13.20 21.56 -84.84
CA ILE A 498 -12.85 20.15 -84.56
C ILE A 498 -11.75 20.08 -83.49
N ASP A 499 -10.69 20.89 -83.62
CA ASP A 499 -9.63 21.00 -82.62
C ASP A 499 -10.18 21.41 -81.25
N ARG A 500 -11.16 22.32 -81.24
CA ARG A 500 -11.81 22.76 -80.01
C ARG A 500 -12.64 21.65 -79.38
N ALA A 501 -13.45 20.94 -80.16
CA ALA A 501 -14.22 19.81 -79.66
C ALA A 501 -13.29 18.72 -79.10
N SER A 502 -12.18 18.44 -79.79
CA SER A 502 -11.17 17.46 -79.37
C SER A 502 -10.53 17.84 -78.03
N LYS A 503 -10.12 19.11 -77.86
CA LYS A 503 -9.58 19.61 -76.59
C LYS A 503 -10.58 19.50 -75.43
N ILE A 504 -11.87 19.72 -75.67
CA ILE A 504 -12.93 19.56 -74.65
C ILE A 504 -13.04 18.08 -74.24
N ILE A 505 -13.02 17.17 -75.21
CA ILE A 505 -13.07 15.72 -74.97
C ILE A 505 -11.82 15.24 -74.22
N ASP A 506 -10.63 15.69 -74.62
CA ASP A 506 -9.37 15.30 -73.97
C ASP A 506 -9.32 15.75 -72.51
N ASN A 507 -9.75 16.99 -72.22
CA ASN A 507 -9.83 17.49 -70.85
C ASN A 507 -10.82 16.69 -69.99
N LEU A 508 -11.95 16.28 -70.56
CA LEU A 508 -12.92 15.42 -69.88
C LEU A 508 -12.36 14.02 -69.61
N LEU A 509 -11.69 13.42 -70.59
CA LEU A 509 -11.08 12.08 -70.47
C LEU A 509 -9.92 12.08 -69.46
N ASN A 510 -9.11 13.14 -69.44
CA ASN A 510 -8.04 13.30 -68.45
C ASN A 510 -8.59 13.47 -67.03
N PHE A 511 -9.72 14.16 -66.85
CA PHE A 511 -10.40 14.25 -65.55
C PHE A 511 -10.97 12.89 -65.09
N SER A 512 -11.47 12.08 -66.03
CA SER A 512 -12.05 10.76 -65.77
C SER A 512 -11.01 9.68 -65.47
N ARG A 513 -9.78 9.82 -65.99
CA ARG A 513 -8.71 8.83 -65.79
C ARG A 513 -8.25 8.75 -64.33
N ILE A 514 -8.00 7.51 -63.90
CA ILE A 514 -7.40 7.19 -62.62
C ILE A 514 -5.88 7.32 -62.81
N SER A 515 -5.32 8.49 -62.50
CA SER A 515 -3.88 8.57 -62.25
C SER A 515 -3.61 8.00 -60.87
N ASP A 516 -2.67 7.06 -60.77
CA ASP A 516 -2.18 6.61 -59.48
C ASP A 516 -1.59 7.82 -58.73
N ASN A 517 -2.02 8.02 -57.48
CA ASN A 517 -1.50 9.06 -56.59
C ASN A 517 -0.07 8.71 -56.11
N VAL A 518 0.81 8.30 -57.02
CA VAL A 518 2.21 8.07 -56.69
C VAL A 518 2.86 9.44 -56.52
N THR A 519 3.40 9.67 -55.33
CA THR A 519 4.28 10.80 -55.07
C THR A 519 5.71 10.32 -55.26
N GLU A 520 6.49 11.05 -56.03
CA GLU A 520 7.89 10.75 -56.30
C GLU A 520 8.76 11.97 -55.99
N LEU A 521 10.06 11.76 -55.86
CA LEU A 521 11.02 12.84 -55.66
C LEU A 521 11.26 13.53 -57.02
N VAL A 522 10.78 14.77 -57.16
CA VAL A 522 10.87 15.54 -58.42
C VAL A 522 11.82 16.71 -58.25
N ASP A 523 12.79 16.87 -59.18
CA ASP A 523 13.56 18.10 -59.33
C ASP A 523 12.68 19.18 -59.97
N ILE A 524 12.23 20.12 -59.14
CA ILE A 524 11.23 21.12 -59.52
C ILE A 524 11.80 22.12 -60.53
N ASN A 525 13.09 22.42 -60.45
CA ASN A 525 13.75 23.35 -61.35
C ASN A 525 13.76 22.77 -62.78
N LEU A 526 14.29 21.55 -62.93
CA LEU A 526 14.32 20.85 -64.23
C LEU A 526 12.91 20.63 -64.78
N PHE A 527 11.98 20.26 -63.91
CA PHE A 527 10.60 20.00 -64.31
C PHE A 527 9.91 21.24 -64.87
N ILE A 528 9.98 22.39 -64.19
CA ILE A 528 9.36 23.64 -64.68
C ILE A 528 9.97 24.08 -66.00
N HIS A 529 11.30 23.98 -66.14
CA HIS A 529 11.96 24.28 -67.41
C HIS A 529 11.42 23.43 -68.57
N SER A 530 11.22 22.12 -68.35
CA SER A 530 10.65 21.24 -69.39
C SER A 530 9.23 21.64 -69.80
N ILE A 531 8.40 22.12 -68.85
CA ILE A 531 7.02 22.54 -69.15
C ILE A 531 6.98 23.87 -69.89
N VAL A 532 7.82 24.83 -69.49
CA VAL A 532 7.91 26.13 -70.18
C VAL A 532 8.45 25.95 -71.61
N GLU A 533 9.38 25.04 -71.83
CA GLU A 533 9.91 24.72 -73.16
C GLU A 533 8.80 24.22 -74.12
N LEU A 534 7.87 23.39 -73.64
CA LEU A 534 6.71 22.93 -74.41
C LEU A 534 5.82 24.09 -74.89
N GLN A 535 5.77 25.21 -74.15
CA GLN A 535 4.96 26.38 -74.46
C GLN A 535 5.73 27.51 -75.16
N CYS A 536 7.04 27.34 -75.36
CA CYS A 536 7.94 28.38 -75.84
C CYS A 536 7.56 28.88 -77.24
N LYS A 537 7.12 27.99 -78.15
CA LYS A 537 6.65 28.36 -79.50
C LYS A 537 5.44 29.32 -79.46
N TYR A 538 4.53 29.13 -78.51
CA TYR A 538 3.36 30.00 -78.34
C TYR A 538 3.74 31.34 -77.72
N MET A 539 4.65 31.34 -76.74
CA MET A 539 5.18 32.56 -76.14
C MET A 539 5.93 33.42 -77.16
N GLN A 540 6.79 32.82 -77.99
CA GLN A 540 7.53 33.51 -79.05
C GLN A 540 6.60 34.11 -80.10
N LYS A 541 5.57 33.36 -80.54
CA LYS A 541 4.56 33.85 -81.48
C LYS A 541 3.82 35.09 -80.98
N ASN A 542 3.61 35.20 -79.67
CA ASN A 542 2.89 36.30 -79.03
C ASN A 542 3.83 37.40 -78.47
N GLY A 543 5.15 37.33 -78.70
CA GLY A 543 6.11 38.32 -78.20
C GLY A 543 6.24 38.36 -76.68
N ILE A 544 6.03 37.21 -76.01
CA ILE A 544 6.07 37.09 -74.55
C ILE A 544 7.47 36.64 -74.11
N THR A 545 8.04 37.34 -73.13
CA THR A 545 9.26 36.95 -72.42
C THR A 545 8.90 36.17 -71.15
N TYR A 546 9.77 35.26 -70.71
CA TYR A 546 9.55 34.52 -69.48
C TYR A 546 10.79 34.54 -68.58
N GLU A 547 10.55 34.42 -67.27
CA GLU A 547 11.59 34.34 -66.25
C GLU A 547 11.22 33.26 -65.23
N ILE A 548 12.16 32.39 -64.89
CA ILE A 548 11.98 31.31 -63.92
C ILE A 548 12.95 31.55 -62.77
N ASN A 549 12.40 31.82 -61.58
CA ASN A 549 13.16 32.04 -60.35
C ASN A 549 12.95 30.84 -59.43
N CYS A 550 13.83 29.85 -59.52
CA CYS A 550 13.82 28.65 -58.69
C CYS A 550 15.27 28.27 -58.33
N GLU A 551 15.50 27.89 -57.07
CA GLU A 551 16.81 27.42 -56.61
C GLU A 551 17.24 26.15 -57.37
N LYS A 552 18.49 26.11 -57.84
CA LYS A 552 19.00 24.94 -58.59
C LYS A 552 19.10 23.72 -57.67
N GLY A 553 18.56 22.58 -58.10
CA GLY A 553 18.53 21.34 -57.31
C GLY A 553 17.41 21.27 -56.26
N TYR A 554 16.46 22.21 -56.27
CA TYR A 554 15.30 22.14 -55.40
C TYR A 554 14.41 20.93 -55.75
N SER A 555 14.40 19.93 -54.86
CA SER A 555 13.62 18.70 -55.04
C SER A 555 12.51 18.60 -53.99
N ALA A 556 11.31 18.18 -54.43
CA ALA A 556 10.16 18.00 -53.57
C ALA A 556 9.48 16.65 -53.85
N ILE A 557 8.98 16.00 -52.79
CA ILE A 557 8.16 14.80 -52.91
C ILE A 557 6.74 15.23 -53.30
N THR A 558 6.35 14.99 -54.55
CA THR A 558 5.05 15.43 -55.10
C THR A 558 4.58 14.51 -56.23
N ASN A 559 3.34 14.69 -56.70
CA ASN A 559 2.84 13.99 -57.88
C ASN A 559 3.16 14.79 -59.14
N GLN A 560 4.04 14.24 -59.97
CA GLN A 560 4.55 14.90 -61.18
C GLN A 560 3.44 15.19 -62.21
N GLU A 561 2.45 14.31 -62.36
CA GLU A 561 1.33 14.50 -63.30
C GLU A 561 0.40 15.64 -62.88
N SER A 562 0.02 15.69 -61.61
CA SER A 562 -0.79 16.78 -61.05
C SER A 562 -0.06 18.12 -61.18
N LEU A 563 1.25 18.15 -60.89
CA LEU A 563 2.06 19.36 -61.05
C LEU A 563 2.15 19.81 -62.51
N LYS A 564 2.30 18.86 -63.45
CA LYS A 564 2.26 19.13 -64.89
C LYS A 564 0.98 19.86 -65.30
N HIS A 565 -0.17 19.33 -64.88
CA HIS A 565 -1.48 19.87 -65.24
C HIS A 565 -1.71 21.26 -64.66
N ILE A 566 -1.28 21.50 -63.42
CA ILE A 566 -1.36 22.83 -62.79
C ILE A 566 -0.55 23.85 -63.61
N LEU A 567 0.72 23.54 -63.88
CA LEU A 567 1.62 24.46 -64.58
C LEU A 567 1.16 24.76 -66.01
N ILE A 568 0.78 23.74 -66.78
CA ILE A 568 0.30 23.93 -68.16
C ILE A 568 -0.93 24.84 -68.20
N ASN A 569 -1.90 24.64 -67.30
CA ASN A 569 -3.12 25.44 -67.28
C ASN A 569 -2.85 26.89 -66.88
N LEU A 570 -2.00 27.14 -65.87
CA LEU A 570 -1.65 28.50 -65.48
C LEU A 570 -0.85 29.22 -66.55
N ILE A 571 0.16 28.56 -67.13
CA ILE A 571 0.99 29.14 -68.20
C ILE A 571 0.13 29.44 -69.43
N SER A 572 -0.76 28.53 -69.83
CA SER A 572 -1.66 28.76 -70.97
C SER A 572 -2.60 29.95 -70.71
N ASN A 573 -3.12 30.09 -69.49
CA ASN A 573 -3.96 31.24 -69.14
C ASN A 573 -3.17 32.55 -69.14
N ALA A 574 -1.93 32.55 -68.65
CA ALA A 574 -1.03 33.69 -68.69
C ALA A 574 -0.69 34.13 -70.12
N ILE A 575 -0.44 33.17 -71.03
CA ILE A 575 -0.21 33.43 -72.45
C ILE A 575 -1.45 34.07 -73.09
N ASP A 576 -2.63 33.50 -72.85
CA ASP A 576 -3.89 34.02 -73.40
C ASP A 576 -4.25 35.42 -72.89
N ALA A 577 -3.91 35.71 -71.63
CA ALA A 577 -4.14 37.01 -71.00
C ALA A 577 -3.15 38.10 -71.45
N THR A 578 -2.10 37.72 -72.20
CA THR A 578 -1.01 38.63 -72.63
C THR A 578 -0.88 38.69 -74.17
N PRO A 579 -1.93 39.11 -74.90
CA PRO A 579 -1.94 39.06 -76.38
C PRO A 579 -1.05 40.13 -77.06
N ARG A 580 -0.65 41.19 -76.36
CA ARG A 580 0.16 42.30 -76.89
C ARG A 580 1.66 42.18 -76.57
N GLY A 581 2.11 40.99 -76.18
CA GLY A 581 3.43 40.78 -75.59
C GLY A 581 3.48 41.21 -74.13
N GLY A 582 4.48 40.73 -73.40
CA GLY A 582 4.60 40.96 -71.96
C GLY A 582 5.60 40.01 -71.30
N LYS A 583 5.48 39.86 -69.98
CA LYS A 583 6.37 39.02 -69.17
C LYS A 583 5.56 38.04 -68.32
N ILE A 584 5.98 36.77 -68.34
CA ILE A 584 5.48 35.73 -67.43
C ILE A 584 6.61 35.34 -66.49
N THR A 585 6.42 35.51 -65.18
CA THR A 585 7.40 35.16 -64.16
C THR A 585 6.88 33.98 -63.34
N ILE A 586 7.68 32.92 -63.23
CA ILE A 586 7.41 31.77 -62.36
C ILE A 586 8.40 31.80 -61.20
N ASN A 587 7.91 32.03 -59.97
CA ASN A 587 8.73 31.97 -58.77
C ASN A 587 8.43 30.68 -58.00
N VAL A 588 9.47 30.02 -57.50
CA VAL A 588 9.32 28.85 -56.63
C VAL A 588 10.20 29.01 -55.42
N TYR A 589 9.60 28.91 -54.23
CA TYR A 589 10.32 29.00 -52.98
C TYR A 589 9.72 28.10 -51.89
N PRO A 590 10.53 27.63 -50.92
CA PRO A 590 10.05 26.82 -49.81
C PRO A 590 9.17 27.66 -48.85
N HIS A 591 8.15 27.04 -48.27
CA HIS A 591 7.26 27.68 -47.29
C HIS A 591 6.82 26.71 -46.20
N ASN A 592 7.12 27.01 -44.93
CA ASN A 592 6.76 26.27 -43.71
C ASN A 592 6.94 24.72 -43.77
N GLN A 593 6.01 24.01 -44.41
CA GLN A 593 5.96 22.54 -44.57
C GLN A 593 5.72 22.11 -46.05
N GLY A 594 6.16 22.92 -47.01
CA GLY A 594 5.92 22.68 -48.43
C GLY A 594 6.64 23.63 -49.36
N MET A 595 6.07 23.82 -50.55
CA MET A 595 6.53 24.74 -51.57
C MET A 595 5.43 25.71 -52.00
N VAL A 596 5.83 26.93 -52.37
CA VAL A 596 4.97 27.89 -53.03
C VAL A 596 5.42 28.05 -54.47
N ILE A 597 4.46 27.99 -55.39
CA ILE A 597 4.65 28.28 -56.82
C ILE A 597 3.83 29.50 -57.16
N GLU A 598 4.48 30.58 -57.59
CA GLU A 598 3.83 31.77 -58.07
C GLU A 598 3.94 31.85 -59.60
N CYS A 599 2.82 32.08 -60.27
CA CYS A 599 2.77 32.38 -61.69
C CYS A 599 2.21 33.80 -61.87
N VAL A 600 3.05 34.71 -62.35
CA VAL A 600 2.73 36.13 -62.54
C VAL A 600 2.74 36.45 -64.02
N ASP A 601 1.65 37.03 -64.52
CA ASP A 601 1.58 37.61 -65.86
C ASP A 601 1.43 39.14 -65.80
N THR A 602 1.78 39.81 -66.89
CA THR A 602 1.55 41.26 -67.10
C THR A 602 0.37 41.51 -68.05
N GLY A 603 -0.63 40.63 -68.02
CA GLY A 603 -1.75 40.61 -68.94
C GLY A 603 -2.87 41.61 -68.61
N GLU A 604 -4.05 41.37 -69.18
CA GLU A 604 -5.22 42.24 -69.05
C GLU A 604 -5.82 42.28 -67.62
N GLY A 605 -5.47 41.31 -66.77
CA GLY A 605 -6.01 41.17 -65.40
C GLY A 605 -7.46 40.68 -65.38
N ILE A 606 -7.99 40.50 -64.17
CA ILE A 606 -9.34 39.95 -63.89
C ILE A 606 -10.15 41.02 -63.14
N ASP A 607 -11.43 41.18 -63.49
CA ASP A 607 -12.34 42.06 -62.76
C ASP A 607 -12.59 41.50 -61.35
N PRO A 608 -12.55 42.33 -60.28
CA PRO A 608 -12.81 41.88 -58.91
C PRO A 608 -14.10 41.08 -58.73
N LYS A 609 -15.14 41.34 -59.54
CA LYS A 609 -16.42 40.62 -59.48
C LYS A 609 -16.32 39.17 -59.98
N ASP A 610 -15.31 38.88 -60.79
CA ASP A 610 -15.15 37.59 -61.45
C ASP A 610 -14.20 36.67 -60.67
N ILE A 611 -13.39 37.22 -59.76
CA ILE A 611 -12.37 36.50 -58.96
C ILE A 611 -12.96 35.28 -58.24
N GLU A 612 -14.13 35.40 -57.63
CA GLU A 612 -14.75 34.28 -56.90
C GLU A 612 -15.29 33.19 -57.85
N ARG A 613 -15.47 33.51 -59.14
CA ARG A 613 -16.12 32.63 -60.12
C ARG A 613 -15.13 32.00 -61.09
N ILE A 614 -13.87 32.46 -61.16
CA ILE A 614 -12.87 31.94 -62.10
C ILE A 614 -12.53 30.46 -61.91
N PHE A 615 -12.75 29.93 -60.70
CA PHE A 615 -12.57 28.52 -60.39
C PHE A 615 -13.84 27.69 -60.61
N ASN A 616 -14.97 28.29 -61.00
CA ASN A 616 -16.16 27.54 -61.35
C ASN A 616 -15.99 26.89 -62.73
N PRO A 617 -16.45 25.65 -62.91
CA PRO A 617 -16.36 24.96 -64.19
C PRO A 617 -17.15 25.71 -65.28
N PHE A 618 -16.60 25.75 -66.50
CA PHE A 618 -17.15 26.45 -67.69
C PHE A 618 -17.24 27.97 -67.58
N TYR A 619 -16.75 28.56 -66.50
CA TYR A 619 -16.73 30.01 -66.35
C TYR A 619 -15.57 30.61 -67.16
N THR A 620 -15.87 31.55 -68.06
CA THR A 620 -14.86 32.27 -68.82
C THR A 620 -15.33 33.68 -69.16
N THR A 621 -14.42 34.65 -69.05
CA THR A 621 -14.61 36.05 -69.48
C THR A 621 -14.21 36.27 -70.93
N LYS A 622 -13.64 35.25 -71.59
CA LYS A 622 -13.22 35.29 -72.99
C LYS A 622 -14.45 35.20 -73.91
N GLY A 623 -14.42 35.92 -75.03
CA GLY A 623 -15.52 35.92 -76.00
C GLY A 623 -15.91 34.52 -76.51
N PRO A 624 -17.14 34.34 -77.03
CA PRO A 624 -17.64 33.04 -77.46
C PRO A 624 -16.68 32.40 -78.47
N GLY A 625 -16.10 31.24 -78.13
CA GLY A 625 -15.09 30.62 -79.00
C GLY A 625 -13.71 30.44 -78.38
N LYS A 626 -13.31 31.35 -77.48
CA LYS A 626 -11.89 31.52 -77.10
C LYS A 626 -11.49 30.91 -75.75
N GLY A 627 -12.44 30.41 -74.97
CA GLY A 627 -12.19 29.74 -73.69
C GLY A 627 -13.06 28.49 -73.52
N THR A 628 -12.52 27.46 -72.88
CA THR A 628 -13.27 26.28 -72.44
C THR A 628 -13.78 26.40 -70.99
N GLY A 629 -13.31 27.41 -70.25
CA GLY A 629 -13.68 27.62 -68.84
C GLY A 629 -13.29 26.46 -67.88
N LEU A 630 -12.53 25.47 -68.36
CA LEU A 630 -12.14 24.29 -67.58
C LEU A 630 -10.72 24.37 -67.02
N GLY A 631 -9.83 25.17 -67.61
CA GLY A 631 -8.40 25.15 -67.26
C GLY A 631 -8.10 25.54 -65.81
N LEU A 632 -8.69 26.63 -65.31
CA LEU A 632 -8.50 27.05 -63.91
C LEU A 632 -9.20 26.12 -62.92
N TYR A 633 -10.35 25.55 -63.29
CA TYR A 633 -11.04 24.55 -62.49
C TYR A 633 -10.20 23.27 -62.34
N ILE A 634 -9.57 22.81 -63.42
CA ILE A 634 -8.63 21.68 -63.39
C ILE A 634 -7.44 22.00 -62.49
N ALA A 635 -6.83 23.18 -62.65
CA ALA A 635 -5.73 23.61 -61.79
C ALA A 635 -6.14 23.64 -60.30
N TYR A 636 -7.31 24.18 -59.96
CA TYR A 636 -7.85 24.21 -58.60
C TYR A 636 -8.01 22.79 -58.02
N ASN A 637 -8.62 21.87 -58.77
CA ASN A 637 -8.83 20.50 -58.32
C ASN A 637 -7.51 19.72 -58.15
N GLU A 638 -6.55 19.90 -59.04
CA GLU A 638 -5.23 19.28 -58.92
C GLU A 638 -4.46 19.83 -57.71
N VAL A 639 -4.58 21.13 -57.41
CA VAL A 639 -4.01 21.72 -56.18
C VAL A 639 -4.66 21.11 -54.93
N LYS A 640 -5.99 20.99 -54.90
CA LYS A 640 -6.71 20.36 -53.78
C LYS A 640 -6.38 18.88 -53.63
N LYS A 641 -6.15 18.16 -54.73
CA LYS A 641 -5.67 16.76 -54.74
C LYS A 641 -4.30 16.63 -54.06
N LEU A 642 -3.43 17.62 -54.24
CA LEU A 642 -2.15 17.74 -53.52
C LEU A 642 -2.30 18.26 -52.08
N LYS A 643 -3.53 18.40 -51.56
CA LYS A 643 -3.85 19.02 -50.26
C LYS A 643 -3.36 20.47 -50.13
N GLY A 644 -3.23 21.14 -51.28
CA GLY A 644 -2.77 22.50 -51.38
C GLY A 644 -3.87 23.55 -51.37
N ASP A 645 -3.45 24.81 -51.50
CA ASP A 645 -4.35 25.93 -51.72
C ASP A 645 -3.90 26.82 -52.87
N ILE A 646 -4.83 27.57 -53.45
CA ILE A 646 -4.55 28.48 -54.56
C ILE A 646 -5.18 29.86 -54.27
N GLU A 647 -4.35 30.88 -54.29
CA GLU A 647 -4.74 32.28 -54.14
C GLU A 647 -4.51 33.04 -55.44
N VAL A 648 -5.33 34.06 -55.68
CA VAL A 648 -5.25 34.91 -56.86
C VAL A 648 -5.26 36.38 -56.46
N GLU A 649 -4.28 37.12 -56.96
CA GLU A 649 -4.18 38.57 -56.86
C GLU A 649 -4.21 39.12 -58.29
N SER A 650 -5.27 39.84 -58.69
CA SER A 650 -5.36 40.42 -60.03
C SER A 650 -5.86 41.86 -59.99
N LYS A 651 -5.35 42.69 -60.91
CA LYS A 651 -5.85 44.04 -61.15
C LYS A 651 -5.96 44.27 -62.65
N ILE A 652 -7.09 44.83 -63.08
CA ILE A 652 -7.34 45.16 -64.49
C ILE A 652 -6.17 46.01 -65.03
N HIS A 653 -5.64 45.60 -66.19
CA HIS A 653 -4.50 46.18 -66.91
C HIS A 653 -3.13 46.16 -66.19
N LYS A 654 -3.01 45.42 -65.08
CA LYS A 654 -1.73 45.22 -64.37
C LYS A 654 -1.27 43.76 -64.38
N GLY A 655 -2.11 42.84 -64.84
CA GLY A 655 -1.84 41.40 -64.86
C GLY A 655 -2.38 40.65 -63.65
N THR A 656 -2.11 39.35 -63.62
CA THR A 656 -2.58 38.41 -62.59
C THR A 656 -1.42 37.66 -61.95
N LYS A 657 -1.53 37.42 -60.65
CA LYS A 657 -0.65 36.55 -59.88
C LYS A 657 -1.47 35.42 -59.27
N PHE A 658 -1.13 34.19 -59.63
CA PHE A 658 -1.59 32.99 -58.94
C PHE A 658 -0.50 32.52 -57.98
N LYS A 659 -0.86 32.25 -56.73
CA LYS A 659 0.01 31.63 -55.72
C LYS A 659 -0.55 30.27 -55.36
N ILE A 660 0.26 29.24 -55.49
CA ILE A 660 -0.13 27.86 -55.19
C ILE A 660 0.71 27.36 -54.02
N TYR A 661 0.04 26.89 -52.98
CA TYR A 661 0.63 26.28 -51.80
C TYR A 661 0.53 24.76 -51.93
N ILE A 662 1.66 24.06 -51.97
CA ILE A 662 1.69 22.59 -52.02
C ILE A 662 2.43 22.08 -50.79
N PRO A 663 1.77 21.34 -49.89
CA PRO A 663 2.45 20.62 -48.81
C PRO A 663 3.42 19.60 -49.43
N SER A 664 4.69 19.69 -49.07
CA SER A 664 5.72 18.78 -49.56
C SER A 664 6.80 18.61 -48.50
N VAL A 665 7.20 17.37 -48.24
CA VAL A 665 8.34 17.10 -47.38
C VAL A 665 9.61 17.43 -48.17
N LYS A 666 10.40 18.36 -47.64
CA LYS A 666 11.71 18.68 -48.20
C LYS A 666 12.58 17.42 -48.10
N ALA A 667 13.12 16.95 -49.22
CA ALA A 667 14.12 15.90 -49.17
C ALA A 667 15.45 16.52 -48.70
N GLY A 668 15.72 16.43 -47.40
CA GLY A 668 16.99 16.78 -46.77
C GLY A 668 17.14 18.24 -46.32
N MET A 669 17.26 18.43 -45.00
CA MET A 669 18.58 18.56 -44.40
C MET A 669 18.88 17.28 -43.63
#